data_AF-A0A2M7UNY4-F1
#
_entry.id   AF-A0A2M7UNY4-F1
#
_cell.length_a   1.000
_cell.length_b   1.000
_cell.length_c   1.000
_cell.angle_alpha   90.00
_cell.angle_beta   90.00
_cell.angle_gamma   90.00
#
_symmetry.space_group_name_H-M   'P 1'
#
loop_
_entity.id
_entity.type
_entity.pdbx_description
1 polymer ?
#
loop_
_entity_poly.entity_id
_entity_poly.type
_entity_poly.pdbx_seq_one_letter_code
_entity_poly.pdbx_strand_id
1 'polypeptide(L)'
;MKKLILSVSVVFVILANSVFVYAGAIYIPSTDSSQYLPTVQIISYSLSYDGSLLADGAGSGTLIDSKGTIVTNAHVIRSSSDSTLPADAFQVCLTRSNAPDSPVCEFVAGLVAMHENQDIALLRMDSMSAGGNNIGFDFNLPYQNSGDPVINDALTIIGYPDVGGKTITYTTGIVSGFIEDISFIAGGGTARYMKTDAAISHGNSGGTAVDKNGNFVGIPTLGNSTGMGFIGGLLPVKDFVGWISSKIGMSVLGDSNVKAKLFAAEKAYVSANATGTFKNSDPSYEISVVDGWKFSNSLEEVFYDTTNVIGGSFGTDSVVIVPKDISLASTGKVEIFLSGFAYTLGMNDLEYWLKSFDNSEMQIERTKFNGKYDTYKTVLPIYEAGILLNSVNYYIPYGNKVLTVSYVYDDESFVPDLEAILKTFKIDLSKAKSSSVDSVINKKPKITLKNPSSDLFLSDTSYDFDGVRYFSAYFGQKRDFDFSLSLYSGTYWDEKYDNNFDLFKQDTLTDAASWYSIVSQGSMSVDGHKGFYYMLEGDDGWGGVYKNTVVYIEVNSTEYLSLYYSDGEDTYDKNVVYVGKVLKNISFESGGKGKYFVPAIGTIVSKVSTLSDIKNYIYESNIKTLGQLKVFGDKAPEKFEPGKKVSRESFVVWAVKSLVGEPNDDFAKFKASYEVCSEDCFADIDYASSNAMYISYAKKMGAVSGAEKNGKKYFDAGGNVTLAAALKILSKLNVLEIWAAPDYIAWYVPYLYLGYSEGIVPVGVNDAFYLLTRGEAAFMIDTLAISMSSSDSWF
;
A
#
# COMPACT_ATOMS: atom_id res chain seq x y z
N MET A 1 -26.43 3.62 -68.31
CA MET A 1 -25.10 3.93 -67.75
C MET A 1 -25.24 5.15 -66.83
N LYS A 2 -25.08 4.99 -65.50
CA LYS A 2 -24.96 6.04 -64.43
C LYS A 2 -26.21 6.93 -64.19
N LYS A 3 -26.68 7.33 -63.00
CA LYS A 3 -26.35 7.26 -61.54
C LYS A 3 -27.62 7.78 -60.80
N LEU A 4 -28.15 7.19 -59.71
CA LEU A 4 -27.88 7.40 -58.27
C LEU A 4 -28.79 8.45 -57.54
N ILE A 5 -29.75 7.94 -56.73
CA ILE A 5 -30.14 8.26 -55.32
C ILE A 5 -30.83 9.59 -54.89
N LEU A 6 -32.11 9.40 -54.49
CA LEU A 6 -32.90 9.82 -53.29
C LEU A 6 -33.10 11.27 -52.78
N SER A 7 -34.26 11.41 -52.14
CA SER A 7 -35.08 12.58 -51.75
C SER A 7 -35.10 12.87 -50.23
N VAL A 8 -35.71 14.01 -49.83
CA VAL A 8 -36.21 14.40 -48.46
C VAL A 8 -35.07 14.78 -47.47
N SER A 9 -35.06 15.85 -46.66
CA SER A 9 -36.07 16.35 -45.70
C SER A 9 -35.61 17.70 -45.08
N VAL A 10 -36.51 18.67 -44.88
CA VAL A 10 -36.98 19.17 -43.55
C VAL A 10 -36.02 20.09 -42.78
N VAL A 11 -36.43 21.36 -42.64
CA VAL A 11 -36.51 22.09 -41.36
C VAL A 11 -35.39 21.82 -40.33
N PHE A 12 -34.40 22.72 -40.28
CA PHE A 12 -33.62 23.09 -39.09
C PHE A 12 -33.70 24.64 -39.05
N VAL A 13 -34.56 25.35 -38.28
CA VAL A 13 -34.97 25.18 -36.87
C VAL A 13 -33.69 25.06 -36.04
N ILE A 14 -33.12 26.15 -35.56
CA ILE A 14 -33.55 26.91 -34.38
C ILE A 14 -32.67 28.15 -34.33
N LEU A 15 -33.26 29.23 -33.79
CA LEU A 15 -32.57 30.43 -33.37
C LEU A 15 -31.14 30.14 -32.94
N ALA A 16 -30.22 30.92 -33.48
CA ALA A 16 -28.98 31.24 -32.81
C ALA A 16 -29.35 31.80 -31.43
N ASN A 17 -29.54 30.90 -30.46
CA ASN A 17 -29.38 31.21 -29.06
C ASN A 17 -27.93 31.62 -28.96
N SER A 18 -27.72 32.92 -29.01
CA SER A 18 -26.58 33.61 -28.46
C SER A 18 -26.41 33.16 -27.01
N VAL A 19 -25.79 32.00 -26.82
CA VAL A 19 -24.96 31.73 -25.67
C VAL A 19 -23.79 32.69 -25.86
N PHE A 20 -23.97 33.93 -25.39
CA PHE A 20 -22.84 34.68 -24.91
C PHE A 20 -22.22 33.79 -23.83
N VAL A 21 -21.19 33.05 -24.23
CA VAL A 21 -20.14 32.65 -23.30
C VAL A 21 -19.66 33.98 -22.75
N TYR A 22 -20.14 34.34 -21.55
CA TYR A 22 -19.55 35.41 -20.79
C TYR A 22 -18.05 35.11 -20.76
N ALA A 23 -17.25 35.95 -21.41
CA ALA A 23 -15.82 35.98 -21.17
C ALA A 23 -15.69 36.13 -19.64
N GLY A 24 -15.21 35.06 -18.99
CA GLY A 24 -15.18 34.95 -17.54
C GLY A 24 -14.58 36.20 -16.94
N ALA A 25 -15.25 36.75 -15.93
CA ALA A 25 -14.69 37.83 -15.15
C ALA A 25 -13.30 37.41 -14.67
N ILE A 26 -12.33 38.32 -14.75
CA ILE A 26 -11.06 38.18 -14.03
C ILE A 26 -11.44 37.93 -12.56
N TYR A 27 -10.87 36.91 -11.94
CA TYR A 27 -11.04 36.70 -10.51
C TYR A 27 -10.35 37.85 -9.78
N ILE A 28 -11.14 38.85 -9.37
CA ILE A 28 -10.68 40.04 -8.65
C ILE A 28 -11.21 39.93 -7.22
N PRO A 29 -10.36 39.66 -6.23
CA PRO A 29 -10.74 39.81 -4.82
C PRO A 29 -11.27 41.23 -4.59
N SER A 30 -12.46 41.36 -4.00
CA SER A 30 -13.19 42.63 -3.89
C SER A 30 -12.42 43.74 -3.15
N THR A 31 -12.68 44.99 -3.55
CA THR A 31 -11.84 46.18 -3.35
C THR A 31 -11.94 46.94 -2.02
N ASP A 32 -12.56 46.40 -0.97
CA ASP A 32 -12.49 47.03 0.38
C ASP A 32 -11.67 46.19 1.39
N SER A 33 -11.22 45.01 0.97
CA SER A 33 -10.55 44.00 1.80
C SER A 33 -9.52 43.18 1.02
N SER A 34 -8.71 43.86 0.22
CA SER A 34 -7.47 43.33 -0.37
C SER A 34 -6.42 42.87 0.67
N GLN A 35 -6.81 42.60 1.92
CA GLN A 35 -5.94 42.23 3.04
C GLN A 35 -5.90 40.73 3.32
N TYR A 36 -6.73 39.94 2.65
CA TYR A 36 -6.51 38.51 2.58
C TYR A 36 -5.41 38.28 1.57
N LEU A 37 -4.21 38.29 2.12
CA LEU A 37 -2.99 37.85 1.48
C LEU A 37 -3.27 36.54 0.76
N PRO A 38 -2.58 36.28 -0.35
CA PRO A 38 -3.06 35.39 -1.39
C PRO A 38 -2.83 33.92 -0.98
N THR A 39 -3.46 33.51 0.12
CA THR A 39 -3.35 32.23 0.79
C THR A 39 -4.37 31.28 0.20
N VAL A 40 -3.91 30.09 -0.17
CA VAL A 40 -4.71 29.04 -0.77
C VAL A 40 -4.76 27.82 0.14
N GLN A 41 -5.81 27.03 0.02
CA GLN A 41 -5.80 25.66 0.51
C GLN A 41 -5.26 24.77 -0.60
N ILE A 42 -4.44 23.78 -0.22
CA ILE A 42 -3.86 22.79 -1.12
C ILE A 42 -4.33 21.43 -0.66
N ILE A 43 -4.76 20.60 -1.61
CA ILE A 43 -5.07 19.19 -1.38
C ILE A 43 -4.27 18.37 -2.39
N SER A 44 -3.44 17.45 -1.90
CA SER A 44 -2.55 16.61 -2.71
C SER A 44 -3.26 15.35 -3.19
N TYR A 45 -2.95 14.93 -4.42
CA TYR A 45 -3.51 13.75 -5.06
C TYR A 45 -2.46 12.86 -5.71
N SER A 46 -2.62 11.56 -5.48
CA SER A 46 -1.89 10.48 -6.16
C SER A 46 -2.88 9.54 -6.85
N LEU A 47 -2.39 8.65 -7.72
CA LEU A 47 -3.19 7.55 -8.23
C LEU A 47 -3.09 6.32 -7.32
N SER A 48 -4.24 5.69 -7.09
CA SER A 48 -4.29 4.32 -6.59
C SER A 48 -3.77 3.32 -7.64
N TYR A 49 -3.56 2.08 -7.21
CA TYR A 49 -3.29 0.95 -8.11
C TYR A 49 -4.39 0.71 -9.16
N ASP A 50 -5.66 1.04 -8.86
CA ASP A 50 -6.77 0.89 -9.82
C ASP A 50 -6.96 2.12 -10.73
N GLY A 51 -6.10 3.12 -10.60
CA GLY A 51 -6.08 4.33 -11.42
C GLY A 51 -7.12 5.38 -11.03
N SER A 52 -7.77 5.23 -9.87
CA SER A 52 -8.57 6.27 -9.23
C SER A 52 -7.68 7.31 -8.54
N LEU A 53 -8.19 8.54 -8.39
CA LEU A 53 -7.49 9.62 -7.69
C LEU A 53 -7.75 9.50 -6.19
N LEU A 54 -6.67 9.50 -5.40
CA LEU A 54 -6.72 9.46 -3.94
C LEU A 54 -6.16 10.76 -3.37
N ALA A 55 -6.85 11.34 -2.40
CA ALA A 55 -6.34 12.46 -1.64
C ALA A 55 -5.27 11.96 -0.65
N ASP A 56 -4.08 12.58 -0.69
CA ASP A 56 -2.96 12.22 0.19
C ASP A 56 -2.93 13.04 1.48
N GLY A 57 -3.35 14.31 1.39
CA GLY A 57 -3.26 15.27 2.49
C GLY A 57 -3.73 16.65 2.08
N ALA A 58 -3.77 17.56 3.05
CA ALA A 58 -4.07 18.96 2.81
C ALA A 58 -3.20 19.87 3.68
N GLY A 59 -3.11 21.11 3.23
CA GLY A 59 -2.45 22.19 3.94
C GLY A 59 -2.76 23.53 3.29
N SER A 60 -1.91 24.49 3.56
CA SER A 60 -2.02 25.85 3.03
C SER A 60 -0.89 26.16 2.06
N GLY A 61 -1.07 27.21 1.26
CA GLY A 61 -0.08 27.74 0.35
C GLY A 61 -0.14 29.25 0.28
N THR A 62 0.93 29.88 -0.18
CA THR A 62 0.98 31.32 -0.46
C THR A 62 1.23 31.55 -1.95
N LEU A 63 0.29 32.18 -2.66
CA LEU A 63 0.50 32.67 -4.01
C LEU A 63 1.48 33.85 -4.00
N ILE A 64 2.56 33.76 -4.77
CA ILE A 64 3.62 34.78 -4.77
C ILE A 64 3.66 35.64 -6.03
N ASP A 65 2.88 35.27 -7.06
CA ASP A 65 2.78 36.03 -8.30
C ASP A 65 1.39 35.91 -8.96
N SER A 66 1.15 36.78 -9.94
CA SER A 66 -0.07 36.78 -10.76
C SER A 66 -0.14 35.62 -11.77
N LYS A 67 0.88 34.76 -11.83
CA LYS A 67 0.91 33.57 -12.71
C LYS A 67 0.45 32.31 -11.99
N GLY A 68 0.06 32.41 -10.71
CA GLY A 68 -0.38 31.28 -9.92
C GLY A 68 0.77 30.42 -9.40
N THR A 69 1.95 31.00 -9.17
CA THR A 69 3.02 30.32 -8.43
C THR A 69 2.69 30.31 -6.95
N ILE A 70 2.70 29.13 -6.33
CA ILE A 70 2.41 28.92 -4.91
C ILE A 70 3.67 28.42 -4.21
N VAL A 71 3.98 29.01 -3.06
CA VAL A 71 4.95 28.49 -2.07
C VAL A 71 4.18 27.72 -1.01
N THR A 72 4.66 26.54 -0.63
CA THR A 72 4.11 25.74 0.48
C THR A 72 5.23 24.92 1.14
N ASN A 73 4.91 24.12 2.16
CA ASN A 73 5.87 23.18 2.74
C ASN A 73 6.05 21.93 1.86
N ALA A 74 7.23 21.31 1.92
CA ALA A 74 7.47 20.06 1.21
C ALA A 74 6.62 18.92 1.78
N HIS A 75 6.43 18.88 3.10
CA HIS A 75 5.62 17.83 3.73
C HIS A 75 4.13 17.90 3.38
N VAL A 76 3.61 19.07 3.01
CA VAL A 76 2.20 19.25 2.56
C VAL A 76 1.96 18.55 1.23
N ILE A 77 2.99 18.41 0.40
CA ILE A 77 2.88 17.92 -0.98
C ILE A 77 3.44 16.50 -1.17
N ARG A 78 3.72 15.77 -0.07
CA ARG A 78 4.15 14.37 -0.10
C ARG A 78 3.00 13.42 -0.39
N SER A 79 3.31 12.29 -1.02
CA SER A 79 2.35 11.20 -1.21
C SER A 79 2.12 10.45 0.10
N SER A 80 0.89 9.98 0.31
CA SER A 80 0.54 9.10 1.43
C SER A 80 1.04 7.68 1.23
N SER A 81 1.17 7.25 -0.03
CA SER A 81 1.67 5.91 -0.40
C SER A 81 3.19 5.77 -0.26
N ASP A 82 3.93 6.86 -0.47
CA ASP A 82 5.36 6.94 -0.26
C ASP A 82 5.72 8.36 0.19
N SER A 83 5.98 8.50 1.50
CA SER A 83 6.31 9.79 2.10
C SER A 83 7.65 10.39 1.64
N THR A 84 8.46 9.64 0.86
CA THR A 84 9.69 10.13 0.23
C THR A 84 9.43 10.79 -1.13
N LEU A 85 8.26 10.56 -1.72
CA LEU A 85 7.87 11.10 -3.02
C LEU A 85 6.81 12.21 -2.89
N PRO A 86 6.83 13.20 -3.80
CA PRO A 86 5.73 14.16 -3.90
C PRO A 86 4.49 13.51 -4.52
N ALA A 87 3.31 14.02 -4.18
CA ALA A 87 2.08 13.72 -4.90
C ALA A 87 2.12 14.28 -6.34
N ASP A 88 1.30 13.71 -7.22
CA ASP A 88 1.35 13.96 -8.67
C ASP A 88 0.59 15.22 -9.10
N ALA A 89 -0.47 15.58 -8.37
CA ALA A 89 -1.32 16.72 -8.68
C ALA A 89 -1.87 17.37 -7.43
N PHE A 90 -2.23 18.65 -7.54
CA PHE A 90 -2.70 19.44 -6.40
C PHE A 90 -3.96 20.18 -6.77
N GLN A 91 -5.02 20.01 -5.99
CA GLN A 91 -6.19 20.88 -6.06
C GLN A 91 -5.93 22.14 -5.24
N VAL A 92 -6.37 23.29 -5.75
CA VAL A 92 -6.16 24.60 -5.14
C VAL A 92 -7.50 25.29 -4.91
N CYS A 93 -7.77 25.62 -3.65
CA CYS A 93 -9.00 26.27 -3.21
C CYS A 93 -8.75 27.69 -2.70
N LEU A 94 -9.66 28.60 -3.05
CA LEU A 94 -9.55 30.03 -2.78
C LEU A 94 -10.79 30.56 -2.09
N THR A 95 -10.61 31.31 -1.00
CA THR A 95 -11.69 32.07 -0.38
C THR A 95 -12.04 33.28 -1.27
N ARG A 96 -13.34 33.47 -1.55
CA ARG A 96 -13.84 34.48 -2.52
C ARG A 96 -14.30 35.79 -1.90
N SER A 97 -14.62 35.77 -0.61
CA SER A 97 -15.27 36.88 0.08
C SER A 97 -14.72 36.97 1.51
N ASN A 98 -15.04 38.06 2.21
CA ASN A 98 -14.81 38.17 3.66
C ASN A 98 -15.94 37.56 4.49
N ALA A 99 -16.89 36.89 3.85
CA ALA A 99 -17.88 36.12 4.58
C ALA A 99 -17.23 34.82 5.07
N PRO A 100 -17.79 34.17 6.10
CA PRO A 100 -17.34 32.86 6.58
C PRO A 100 -17.74 31.73 5.59
N ASP A 101 -17.49 31.96 4.30
CA ASP A 101 -17.77 31.01 3.23
C ASP A 101 -16.61 30.01 3.12
N SER A 102 -16.92 28.77 2.77
CA SER A 102 -15.89 27.77 2.43
C SER A 102 -15.08 28.20 1.20
N PRO A 103 -13.78 27.84 1.12
CA PRO A 103 -12.98 28.11 -0.06
C PRO A 103 -13.55 27.37 -1.26
N VAL A 104 -13.44 27.98 -2.44
CA VAL A 104 -13.90 27.37 -3.68
C VAL A 104 -12.72 26.71 -4.38
N CYS A 105 -12.81 25.40 -4.53
CA CYS A 105 -11.82 24.57 -5.20
C CYS A 105 -12.12 24.50 -6.70
N GLU A 106 -11.38 25.25 -7.51
CA GLU A 106 -11.60 25.32 -8.97
C GLU A 106 -10.31 25.25 -9.78
N PHE A 107 -9.16 25.27 -9.12
CA PHE A 107 -7.87 25.28 -9.79
C PHE A 107 -7.11 24.00 -9.49
N VAL A 108 -6.29 23.60 -10.46
CA VAL A 108 -5.35 22.50 -10.32
C VAL A 108 -3.95 23.05 -10.49
N ALA A 109 -2.99 22.53 -9.75
CA ALA A 109 -1.58 22.86 -9.82
C ALA A 109 -0.73 21.61 -9.96
N GLY A 110 0.50 21.79 -10.44
CA GLY A 110 1.55 20.77 -10.42
C GLY A 110 2.81 21.26 -9.74
N LEU A 111 3.68 20.33 -9.35
CA LEU A 111 4.94 20.62 -8.68
C LEU A 111 5.90 21.33 -9.64
N VAL A 112 6.63 22.36 -9.20
CA VAL A 112 7.70 23.00 -9.98
C VAL A 112 9.07 22.62 -9.42
N ALA A 113 9.20 22.67 -8.09
CA ALA A 113 10.42 22.32 -7.39
C ALA A 113 10.11 21.99 -5.93
N MET A 114 10.92 21.12 -5.33
CA MET A 114 10.87 20.77 -3.91
C MET A 114 12.28 20.83 -3.32
N HIS A 115 12.42 21.31 -2.09
CA HIS A 115 13.63 21.22 -1.30
C HIS A 115 13.30 20.53 0.03
N GLU A 116 13.38 19.20 0.01
CA GLU A 116 12.93 18.35 1.11
C GLU A 116 13.59 18.70 2.46
N ASN A 117 14.92 18.84 2.47
CA ASN A 117 15.69 19.12 3.70
C ASN A 117 15.38 20.46 4.35
N GLN A 118 14.73 21.37 3.63
CA GLN A 118 14.35 22.70 4.14
C GLN A 118 12.84 22.89 4.17
N ASP A 119 12.09 21.81 3.91
CA ASP A 119 10.64 21.75 3.97
C ASP A 119 9.92 22.87 3.18
N ILE A 120 10.38 23.14 1.96
CA ILE A 120 9.76 24.12 1.06
C ILE A 120 9.52 23.51 -0.33
N ALA A 121 8.39 23.86 -0.93
CA ALA A 121 8.02 23.49 -2.28
C ALA A 121 7.40 24.66 -3.06
N LEU A 122 7.50 24.58 -4.38
CA LEU A 122 6.87 25.48 -5.33
C LEU A 122 5.89 24.70 -6.21
N LEU A 123 4.66 25.18 -6.29
CA LEU A 123 3.64 24.68 -7.22
C LEU A 123 3.31 25.76 -8.26
N ARG A 124 2.77 25.34 -9.40
CA ARG A 124 2.22 26.23 -10.43
C ARG A 124 0.81 25.79 -10.78
N MET A 125 -0.14 26.70 -10.61
CA MET A 125 -1.52 26.53 -11.05
C MET A 125 -1.63 26.54 -12.59
N ASP A 126 -2.60 25.80 -13.10
CA ASP A 126 -3.03 25.91 -14.49
C ASP A 126 -3.68 27.27 -14.74
N SER A 127 -3.39 27.86 -15.90
CA SER A 127 -3.80 29.23 -16.23
C SER A 127 -5.32 29.46 -16.29
N MET A 128 -6.12 28.39 -16.27
CA MET A 128 -7.57 28.41 -16.35
C MET A 128 -8.16 27.48 -15.30
N SER A 129 -9.18 27.96 -14.58
CA SER A 129 -9.94 27.16 -13.63
C SER A 129 -10.86 26.16 -14.34
N ALA A 130 -11.34 25.16 -13.61
CA ALA A 130 -12.33 24.21 -14.08
C ALA A 130 -13.65 24.88 -14.55
N GLY A 131 -13.96 26.06 -13.99
CA GLY A 131 -15.08 26.92 -14.39
C GLY A 131 -14.79 27.83 -15.60
N GLY A 132 -13.59 27.79 -16.17
CA GLY A 132 -13.21 28.60 -17.34
C GLY A 132 -12.72 30.02 -17.02
N ASN A 133 -12.40 30.30 -15.75
CA ASN A 133 -11.85 31.59 -15.34
C ASN A 133 -10.33 31.60 -15.53
N ASN A 134 -9.77 32.64 -16.15
CA ASN A 134 -8.31 32.79 -16.25
C ASN A 134 -7.71 33.22 -14.91
N ILE A 135 -6.47 32.77 -14.66
CA ILE A 135 -5.64 33.36 -13.61
C ILE A 135 -5.35 34.80 -14.00
N GLY A 136 -5.74 35.72 -13.12
CA GLY A 136 -5.55 37.16 -13.28
C GLY A 136 -5.60 37.86 -11.93
N PHE A 137 -5.00 37.25 -10.91
CA PHE A 137 -4.99 37.82 -9.57
C PHE A 137 -4.24 39.15 -9.57
N ASP A 138 -4.95 40.23 -9.24
CA ASP A 138 -4.36 41.56 -9.06
C ASP A 138 -4.02 41.77 -7.58
N PHE A 139 -2.93 41.13 -7.13
CA PHE A 139 -2.35 41.36 -5.81
C PHE A 139 -0.85 41.65 -5.91
N ASN A 140 -0.35 42.38 -4.93
CA ASN A 140 1.08 42.58 -4.71
C ASN A 140 1.44 42.00 -3.35
N LEU A 141 2.25 40.94 -3.33
CA LEU A 141 2.78 40.34 -2.11
C LEU A 141 4.28 40.63 -2.02
N PRO A 142 4.73 41.65 -1.28
CA PRO A 142 6.15 41.98 -1.21
C PRO A 142 6.89 40.92 -0.38
N TYR A 143 7.85 40.24 -1.01
CA TYR A 143 8.70 39.24 -0.33
C TYR A 143 10.19 39.31 -0.72
N GLN A 144 10.52 39.97 -1.83
CA GLN A 144 11.91 40.01 -2.33
C GLN A 144 12.85 40.86 -1.46
N ASN A 145 12.30 41.86 -0.76
CA ASN A 145 13.05 42.80 0.09
C ASN A 145 12.55 42.78 1.55
N SER A 146 11.76 41.78 1.94
CA SER A 146 11.36 41.63 3.34
C SER A 146 12.60 41.27 4.15
N GLY A 147 13.07 42.20 5.00
CA GLY A 147 14.08 41.87 6.01
C GLY A 147 13.55 40.82 6.98
N ASP A 148 14.44 40.24 7.79
CA ASP A 148 13.97 39.44 8.93
C ASP A 148 13.25 40.39 9.91
N PRO A 149 12.01 40.08 10.32
CA PRO A 149 11.41 40.67 11.50
C PRO A 149 12.34 40.56 12.70
N VAL A 150 12.24 41.48 13.66
CA VAL A 150 12.95 41.38 14.94
C VAL A 150 12.02 40.88 16.04
N ILE A 151 12.60 40.39 17.14
CA ILE A 151 11.81 39.98 18.32
C ILE A 151 10.88 41.13 18.73
N ASN A 152 9.64 40.79 19.05
CA ASN A 152 8.53 41.71 19.38
C ASN A 152 7.89 42.44 18.19
N ASP A 153 8.30 42.16 16.94
CA ASP A 153 7.52 42.60 15.77
C ASP A 153 6.21 41.83 15.69
N ALA A 154 5.12 42.55 15.43
CA ALA A 154 3.80 41.96 15.20
C ALA A 154 3.74 41.24 13.85
N LEU A 155 3.09 40.09 13.84
CA LEU A 155 2.83 39.30 12.64
C LEU A 155 1.39 38.77 12.62
N THR A 156 0.90 38.48 11.42
CA THR A 156 -0.38 37.79 11.18
C THR A 156 -0.13 36.55 10.36
N ILE A 157 -0.66 35.41 10.80
CA ILE A 157 -0.66 34.13 10.11
C ILE A 157 -2.05 33.90 9.52
N ILE A 158 -2.06 33.42 8.29
CA ILE A 158 -3.23 33.13 7.49
C ILE A 158 -3.08 31.74 6.91
N GLY A 159 -4.10 30.91 7.09
CA GLY A 159 -4.11 29.53 6.63
C GLY A 159 -5.48 28.88 6.78
N TYR A 160 -5.54 27.60 6.49
CA TYR A 160 -6.73 26.76 6.60
C TYR A 160 -6.47 25.66 7.65
N PRO A 161 -6.55 25.98 8.95
CA PRO A 161 -6.32 25.00 10.01
C PRO A 161 -7.41 23.93 10.03
N ASP A 162 -7.03 22.69 10.31
CA ASP A 162 -7.95 21.57 10.53
C ASP A 162 -8.82 21.79 11.79
N VAL A 163 -8.24 22.46 12.79
CA VAL A 163 -8.92 22.83 14.04
C VAL A 163 -9.53 24.22 13.88
N GLY A 164 -10.87 24.29 13.79
CA GLY A 164 -11.62 25.56 13.66
C GLY A 164 -12.56 25.63 12.46
N GLY A 165 -12.55 24.61 11.59
CA GLY A 165 -13.45 24.48 10.44
C GLY A 165 -12.74 24.72 9.10
N LYS A 166 -13.51 24.69 7.99
CA LYS A 166 -12.97 24.74 6.62
C LYS A 166 -12.69 26.15 6.09
N THR A 167 -12.89 27.18 6.90
CA THR A 167 -12.75 28.57 6.48
C THR A 167 -11.34 29.08 6.75
N ILE A 168 -10.91 30.05 5.95
CA ILE A 168 -9.66 30.77 6.19
C ILE A 168 -9.62 31.34 7.61
N THR A 169 -8.49 31.16 8.29
CA THR A 169 -8.30 31.58 9.68
C THR A 169 -7.16 32.57 9.79
N TYR A 170 -7.37 33.60 10.63
CA TYR A 170 -6.42 34.67 10.92
C TYR A 170 -5.97 34.56 12.37
N THR A 171 -4.67 34.36 12.60
CA THR A 171 -4.09 34.39 13.94
C THR A 171 -2.99 35.44 14.01
N THR A 172 -3.06 36.33 15.00
CA THR A 172 -2.07 37.38 15.21
C THR A 172 -1.16 37.00 16.38
N GLY A 173 0.11 37.38 16.29
CA GLY A 173 1.08 37.24 17.37
C GLY A 173 2.29 38.12 17.15
N ILE A 174 3.39 37.76 17.79
CA ILE A 174 4.68 38.45 17.68
C ILE A 174 5.80 37.46 17.38
N VAL A 175 6.87 37.98 16.81
CA VAL A 175 8.15 37.28 16.72
C VAL A 175 8.69 37.06 18.14
N SER A 176 8.71 35.82 18.57
CA SER A 176 9.11 35.39 19.92
C SER A 176 10.59 34.97 20.02
N GLY A 177 11.32 34.97 18.90
CA GLY A 177 12.74 34.61 18.82
C GLY A 177 13.08 33.84 17.56
N PHE A 178 14.26 33.23 17.55
CA PHE A 178 14.76 32.41 16.43
C PHE A 178 15.33 31.10 16.96
N ILE A 179 15.34 30.07 16.12
CA ILE A 179 16.04 28.82 16.37
C ILE A 179 16.85 28.49 15.11
N GLU A 180 18.12 28.19 15.31
CA GLU A 180 19.03 27.73 14.26
C GLU A 180 19.11 26.19 14.31
N ASP A 181 19.33 25.57 13.15
CA ASP A 181 19.70 24.14 13.02
C ASP A 181 18.77 23.12 13.70
N ILE A 182 17.46 23.27 13.54
CA ILE A 182 16.46 22.28 14.00
C ILE A 182 16.39 21.09 13.03
N SER A 183 16.62 19.88 13.52
CA SER A 183 16.53 18.59 12.79
C SER A 183 15.20 17.87 13.05
N PHE A 184 14.06 18.56 12.90
CA PHE A 184 12.73 18.03 13.24
C PHE A 184 11.85 17.74 12.00
N ILE A 185 12.37 17.90 10.79
CA ILE A 185 11.60 17.66 9.55
C ILE A 185 11.57 16.15 9.28
N ALA A 186 10.42 15.65 8.82
CA ALA A 186 10.21 14.27 8.33
C ALA A 186 11.11 13.85 7.14
N GLY A 187 12.14 14.63 6.80
CA GLY A 187 13.15 14.39 5.77
C GLY A 187 14.60 14.58 6.27
N GLY A 188 14.83 14.66 7.59
CA GLY A 188 16.18 14.61 8.18
C GLY A 188 17.08 15.85 8.00
N GLY A 189 16.57 16.95 7.44
CA GLY A 189 17.32 18.19 7.20
C GLY A 189 17.28 19.21 8.35
N THR A 190 18.16 20.22 8.29
CA THR A 190 18.19 21.36 9.21
C THR A 190 17.66 22.63 8.56
N ALA A 191 16.81 23.37 9.28
CA ALA A 191 16.32 24.68 8.87
C ALA A 191 16.31 25.67 10.04
N ARG A 192 16.44 26.96 9.71
CA ARG A 192 16.25 28.08 10.64
C ARG A 192 14.76 28.39 10.75
N TYR A 193 14.29 28.63 11.98
CA TYR A 193 12.90 28.98 12.25
C TYR A 193 12.78 30.29 13.01
N MET A 194 11.81 31.11 12.61
CA MET A 194 11.31 32.23 13.39
C MET A 194 10.21 31.73 14.34
N LYS A 195 10.38 31.98 15.63
CA LYS A 195 9.43 31.62 16.67
C LYS A 195 8.29 32.64 16.75
N THR A 196 7.08 32.17 17.02
CA THR A 196 5.91 33.03 17.20
C THR A 196 4.98 32.50 18.30
N ASP A 197 4.31 33.41 19.01
CA ASP A 197 3.23 33.07 19.94
C ASP A 197 1.84 33.05 19.27
N ALA A 198 1.77 33.38 17.97
CA ALA A 198 0.57 33.20 17.18
C ALA A 198 0.18 31.70 17.14
N ALA A 199 -1.12 31.43 17.23
CA ALA A 199 -1.63 30.06 17.16
C ALA A 199 -1.39 29.46 15.77
N ILE A 200 -0.73 28.29 15.75
CA ILE A 200 -0.51 27.45 14.57
C ILE A 200 -1.00 26.04 14.89
N SER A 201 -1.98 25.59 14.12
CA SER A 201 -2.53 24.22 14.13
C SER A 201 -2.21 23.50 12.82
N HIS A 202 -2.39 22.17 12.79
CA HIS A 202 -2.40 21.39 11.54
C HIS A 202 -3.33 22.04 10.49
N GLY A 203 -2.98 21.97 9.22
CA GLY A 203 -3.64 22.71 8.12
C GLY A 203 -3.07 24.10 7.79
N ASN A 204 -2.47 24.81 8.78
CA ASN A 204 -1.77 26.09 8.49
C ASN A 204 -0.43 25.92 7.76
N SER A 205 0.15 24.71 7.79
CA SER A 205 1.44 24.42 7.16
C SER A 205 1.43 24.89 5.70
N GLY A 206 2.41 25.71 5.34
CA GLY A 206 2.59 26.26 3.99
C GLY A 206 1.85 27.57 3.75
N GLY A 207 1.05 28.03 4.71
CA GLY A 207 0.28 29.27 4.65
C GLY A 207 1.13 30.55 4.65
N THR A 208 0.50 31.67 4.97
CA THR A 208 1.12 33.00 4.82
C THR A 208 1.32 33.67 6.17
N ALA A 209 2.55 34.07 6.50
CA ALA A 209 2.82 34.97 7.62
C ALA A 209 3.33 36.34 7.13
N VAL A 210 2.67 37.41 7.56
CA VAL A 210 3.03 38.79 7.21
C VAL A 210 3.36 39.68 8.39
N ASP A 211 4.15 40.71 8.14
CA ASP A 211 4.33 41.82 9.07
C ASP A 211 3.15 42.81 9.04
N LYS A 212 3.20 43.82 9.92
CA LYS A 212 2.22 44.92 9.99
C LYS A 212 2.05 45.74 8.70
N ASN A 213 2.98 45.63 7.75
CA ASN A 213 2.94 46.32 6.46
C ASN A 213 2.41 45.42 5.33
N GLY A 214 2.09 44.15 5.63
CA GLY A 214 1.67 43.16 4.63
C GLY A 214 2.82 42.53 3.85
N ASN A 215 4.08 42.68 4.29
CA ASN A 215 5.21 41.98 3.68
C ASN A 215 5.18 40.51 4.08
N PHE A 216 5.39 39.59 3.14
CA PHE A 216 5.48 38.15 3.39
C PHE A 216 6.82 37.81 4.03
N VAL A 217 6.81 37.47 5.31
CA VAL A 217 8.02 37.31 6.14
C VAL A 217 8.26 35.87 6.57
N GLY A 218 7.24 35.01 6.56
CA GLY A 218 7.40 33.62 7.00
C GLY A 218 6.35 32.67 6.44
N ILE A 219 6.71 31.38 6.38
CA ILE A 219 5.81 30.27 6.03
C ILE A 219 5.54 29.49 7.32
N PRO A 220 4.29 29.40 7.81
CA PRO A 220 3.96 28.56 8.96
C PRO A 220 4.28 27.09 8.68
N THR A 221 4.98 26.45 9.61
CA THR A 221 5.47 25.06 9.42
C THR A 221 5.29 24.21 10.68
N LEU A 222 5.59 24.76 11.87
CA LEU A 222 5.56 24.02 13.13
C LEU A 222 4.43 24.53 14.03
N GLY A 223 3.50 23.63 14.39
CA GLY A 223 2.33 23.91 15.23
C GLY A 223 2.22 23.03 16.49
N ASN A 224 1.20 23.27 17.31
CA ASN A 224 0.95 22.55 18.57
C ASN A 224 0.23 21.21 18.32
N SER A 225 0.76 20.10 18.83
CA SER A 225 0.12 18.77 18.76
C SER A 225 -0.36 18.20 20.10
N THR A 226 -0.19 18.88 21.24
CA THR A 226 -0.41 18.24 22.57
C THR A 226 -1.04 19.11 23.68
N GLY A 227 -1.62 20.28 23.37
CA GLY A 227 -2.50 20.99 24.33
C GLY A 227 -1.79 21.60 25.56
N MET A 228 -0.46 21.58 25.62
CA MET A 228 0.34 22.28 26.63
C MET A 228 1.34 23.19 25.91
N GLY A 229 1.35 24.47 26.27
CA GLY A 229 1.92 25.58 25.50
C GLY A 229 3.21 25.29 24.73
N PHE A 230 3.15 25.46 23.41
CA PHE A 230 4.27 25.42 22.48
C PHE A 230 4.34 26.74 21.70
N ILE A 231 5.55 27.19 21.36
CA ILE A 231 5.81 28.37 20.52
C ILE A 231 5.86 27.92 19.06
N GLY A 232 5.02 28.49 18.19
CA GLY A 232 4.96 28.14 16.77
C GLY A 232 6.24 28.48 16.00
N GLY A 233 6.46 27.82 14.87
CA GLY A 233 7.64 28.02 14.02
C GLY A 233 7.29 28.38 12.58
N LEU A 234 7.93 29.44 12.06
CA LEU A 234 7.82 29.91 10.68
C LEU A 234 9.17 29.75 9.96
N LEU A 235 9.17 29.24 8.73
CA LEU A 235 10.34 29.34 7.84
C LEU A 235 10.49 30.78 7.36
N PRO A 236 11.62 31.48 7.59
CA PRO A 236 11.79 32.86 7.15
C PRO A 236 11.89 32.96 5.63
N VAL A 237 11.00 33.72 4.99
CA VAL A 237 10.93 33.81 3.51
C VAL A 237 12.24 34.31 2.91
N LYS A 238 12.94 35.21 3.62
CA LYS A 238 14.23 35.76 3.24
C LYS A 238 15.27 34.67 2.91
N ASP A 239 15.27 33.56 3.63
CA ASP A 239 16.24 32.47 3.44
C ASP A 239 16.02 31.75 2.11
N PHE A 240 14.82 31.87 1.54
CA PHE A 240 14.39 31.15 0.35
C PHE A 240 14.21 32.03 -0.90
N VAL A 241 14.33 33.36 -0.80
CA VAL A 241 14.13 34.28 -1.95
C VAL A 241 15.02 33.90 -3.14
N GLY A 242 16.30 33.56 -2.88
CA GLY A 242 17.23 33.15 -3.93
C GLY A 242 16.84 31.82 -4.58
N TRP A 243 16.44 30.84 -3.77
CA TRP A 243 15.97 29.56 -4.26
C TRP A 243 14.68 29.71 -5.09
N ILE A 244 13.67 30.41 -4.56
CA ILE A 244 12.41 30.70 -5.26
C ILE A 244 12.70 31.36 -6.61
N SER A 245 13.52 32.41 -6.64
CA SER A 245 13.86 33.14 -7.86
C SER A 245 14.56 32.25 -8.90
N SER A 246 15.37 31.28 -8.46
CA SER A 246 16.04 30.34 -9.36
C SER A 246 15.10 29.27 -9.97
N LYS A 247 13.95 29.01 -9.34
CA LYS A 247 13.04 27.91 -9.71
C LYS A 247 11.74 28.38 -10.35
N ILE A 248 11.29 29.61 -10.11
CA ILE A 248 9.99 30.13 -10.57
C ILE A 248 9.75 30.06 -12.09
N GLY A 249 10.83 30.03 -12.89
CA GLY A 249 10.76 29.89 -14.35
C GLY A 249 10.79 28.44 -14.86
N MET A 250 10.93 27.44 -13.98
CA MET A 250 11.00 26.04 -14.38
C MET A 250 9.62 25.50 -14.78
N SER A 251 9.65 24.45 -15.61
CA SER A 251 8.44 23.71 -15.98
C SER A 251 7.90 22.91 -14.80
N VAL A 252 6.60 22.62 -14.84
CA VAL A 252 5.95 21.69 -13.92
C VAL A 252 6.53 20.28 -14.10
N LEU A 253 6.87 19.66 -12.98
CA LEU A 253 7.24 18.27 -12.74
C LEU A 253 5.98 17.48 -12.34
N GLY A 254 5.98 16.17 -12.59
CA GLY A 254 4.88 15.26 -12.24
C GLY A 254 4.09 14.74 -13.45
N ASP A 255 3.24 13.74 -13.21
CA ASP A 255 2.46 13.08 -14.26
C ASP A 255 1.30 13.97 -14.77
N SER A 256 1.41 14.37 -16.03
CA SER A 256 0.39 15.18 -16.71
C SER A 256 -0.98 14.47 -16.79
N ASN A 257 -1.03 13.14 -16.73
CA ASN A 257 -2.26 12.36 -16.75
C ASN A 257 -3.04 12.50 -15.44
N VAL A 258 -2.38 12.45 -14.29
CA VAL A 258 -3.04 12.60 -12.97
C VAL A 258 -3.64 13.99 -12.85
N LYS A 259 -2.86 15.00 -13.20
CA LYS A 259 -3.32 16.39 -13.23
C LYS A 259 -4.51 16.58 -14.17
N ALA A 260 -4.48 15.98 -15.36
CA ALA A 260 -5.58 16.04 -16.31
C ALA A 260 -6.85 15.34 -15.82
N LYS A 261 -6.71 14.18 -15.15
CA LYS A 261 -7.83 13.48 -14.50
C LYS A 261 -8.45 14.35 -13.40
N LEU A 262 -7.63 14.95 -12.55
CA LEU A 262 -8.09 15.83 -11.46
C LEU A 262 -8.84 17.04 -12.04
N PHE A 263 -8.28 17.69 -13.05
CA PHE A 263 -8.94 18.81 -13.73
C PHE A 263 -10.28 18.42 -14.36
N ALA A 264 -10.38 17.22 -14.94
CA ALA A 264 -11.65 16.72 -15.49
C ALA A 264 -12.70 16.46 -14.39
N ALA A 265 -12.27 15.93 -13.23
CA ALA A 265 -13.14 15.75 -12.07
C ALA A 265 -13.66 17.09 -11.56
N GLU A 266 -12.80 18.10 -11.35
CA GLU A 266 -13.23 19.44 -10.94
C GLU A 266 -14.25 20.04 -11.90
N LYS A 267 -14.00 19.90 -13.20
CA LYS A 267 -14.90 20.44 -14.22
C LYS A 267 -16.27 19.78 -14.17
N ALA A 268 -16.34 18.49 -13.87
CA ALA A 268 -17.60 17.78 -13.67
C ALA A 268 -18.37 18.35 -12.47
N TYR A 269 -17.69 18.60 -11.35
CA TYR A 269 -18.29 19.18 -10.13
C TYR A 269 -18.77 20.62 -10.31
N VAL A 270 -17.93 21.48 -10.91
CA VAL A 270 -18.33 22.87 -11.21
C VAL A 270 -19.54 22.90 -12.13
N SER A 271 -19.56 22.04 -13.16
CA SER A 271 -20.71 21.90 -14.06
C SER A 271 -21.96 21.37 -13.33
N ALA A 272 -21.80 20.42 -12.41
CA ALA A 272 -22.91 19.85 -11.65
C ALA A 272 -23.54 20.90 -10.74
N ASN A 273 -22.73 21.68 -10.02
CA ASN A 273 -23.22 22.78 -9.18
C ASN A 273 -23.87 23.91 -9.99
N ALA A 274 -23.36 24.21 -11.19
CA ALA A 274 -23.98 25.20 -12.08
C ALA A 274 -25.33 24.75 -12.66
N THR A 275 -25.51 23.45 -12.89
CA THR A 275 -26.71 22.90 -13.53
C THR A 275 -27.72 22.29 -12.56
N GLY A 276 -27.31 22.01 -11.32
CA GLY A 276 -28.07 21.25 -10.35
C GLY A 276 -28.08 19.74 -10.60
N THR A 277 -27.32 19.22 -11.58
CA THR A 277 -27.30 17.80 -11.95
C THR A 277 -25.87 17.29 -12.20
N PHE A 278 -25.48 16.23 -11.49
CA PHE A 278 -24.25 15.48 -11.76
C PHE A 278 -24.53 14.34 -12.73
N LYS A 279 -23.59 14.10 -13.66
CA LYS A 279 -23.68 13.02 -14.65
C LYS A 279 -22.38 12.25 -14.68
N ASN A 280 -22.47 10.94 -14.48
CA ASN A 280 -21.35 10.03 -14.65
C ASN A 280 -21.49 9.22 -15.95
N SER A 281 -20.36 8.93 -16.59
CA SER A 281 -20.34 8.15 -17.83
C SER A 281 -20.23 6.64 -17.61
N ASP A 282 -19.52 6.19 -16.57
CA ASP A 282 -19.33 4.77 -16.26
C ASP A 282 -19.09 4.56 -14.74
N PRO A 283 -20.07 4.04 -13.97
CA PRO A 283 -21.41 3.67 -14.38
C PRO A 283 -22.22 4.86 -14.89
N SER A 284 -23.05 4.64 -15.91
CA SER A 284 -23.86 5.73 -16.48
C SER A 284 -25.04 6.03 -15.57
N TYR A 285 -24.91 7.09 -14.78
CA TYR A 285 -25.98 7.60 -13.92
C TYR A 285 -26.05 9.12 -13.93
N GLU A 286 -27.20 9.65 -13.53
CA GLU A 286 -27.39 11.07 -13.21
C GLU A 286 -28.14 11.21 -11.89
N ILE A 287 -27.83 12.27 -11.15
CA ILE A 287 -28.50 12.67 -9.90
C ILE A 287 -28.58 14.19 -9.85
N SER A 288 -29.64 14.73 -9.25
CA SER A 288 -29.85 16.17 -9.11
C SER A 288 -30.04 16.55 -7.65
N VAL A 289 -29.59 17.76 -7.29
CA VAL A 289 -29.82 18.35 -5.97
C VAL A 289 -31.18 19.05 -5.90
N VAL A 290 -31.63 19.30 -4.68
CA VAL A 290 -32.81 20.13 -4.39
C VAL A 290 -32.38 21.50 -3.85
N ASP A 291 -33.34 22.42 -3.73
CA ASP A 291 -33.07 23.75 -3.16
C ASP A 291 -32.46 23.62 -1.76
N GLY A 292 -31.43 24.43 -1.48
CA GLY A 292 -30.70 24.35 -0.21
C GLY A 292 -29.56 23.32 -0.18
N TRP A 293 -29.39 22.51 -1.22
CA TRP A 293 -28.31 21.51 -1.32
C TRP A 293 -27.35 21.81 -2.48
N LYS A 294 -26.13 21.26 -2.40
CA LYS A 294 -25.07 21.38 -3.43
C LYS A 294 -24.32 20.07 -3.59
N PHE A 295 -23.67 19.89 -4.73
CA PHE A 295 -22.65 18.86 -4.86
C PHE A 295 -21.40 19.32 -4.10
N SER A 296 -20.94 18.45 -3.22
CA SER A 296 -19.63 18.53 -2.58
C SER A 296 -18.70 17.64 -3.39
N ASN A 297 -17.54 18.15 -3.76
CA ASN A 297 -16.50 17.23 -4.22
C ASN A 297 -15.94 16.54 -2.96
N SER A 298 -15.60 15.25 -3.06
CA SER A 298 -14.97 14.49 -1.95
C SER A 298 -13.70 15.15 -1.41
N LEU A 299 -13.16 16.08 -2.20
CA LEU A 299 -12.00 16.91 -1.99
C LEU A 299 -12.25 18.02 -0.94
N GLU A 300 -13.49 18.52 -0.80
CA GLU A 300 -13.90 19.46 0.25
C GLU A 300 -14.15 18.78 1.61
N GLU A 301 -14.26 17.44 1.68
CA GLU A 301 -14.72 16.69 2.85
C GLU A 301 -13.71 15.79 3.57
N VAL A 302 -12.55 15.52 2.96
CA VAL A 302 -11.50 14.60 3.46
C VAL A 302 -11.11 14.81 4.94
N PHE A 303 -11.29 16.01 5.51
CA PHE A 303 -10.79 16.36 6.85
C PHE A 303 -11.84 16.43 7.96
N TYR A 304 -13.12 16.17 7.69
CA TYR A 304 -14.11 16.08 8.78
C TYR A 304 -14.19 14.69 9.41
N ASP A 305 -13.71 13.66 8.71
CA ASP A 305 -13.91 12.29 9.12
C ASP A 305 -12.62 11.64 9.62
N THR A 306 -12.27 11.93 10.87
CA THR A 306 -11.20 11.24 11.58
C THR A 306 -11.58 9.80 11.97
N THR A 307 -12.76 9.29 11.56
CA THR A 307 -13.33 8.03 12.05
C THR A 307 -13.75 7.00 10.98
N ASN A 308 -13.99 7.37 9.72
CA ASN A 308 -14.23 6.42 8.62
C ASN A 308 -12.93 6.02 7.91
N VAL A 309 -11.98 5.54 8.72
CA VAL A 309 -10.92 4.62 8.28
C VAL A 309 -11.46 3.18 8.15
N ILE A 310 -12.75 2.95 8.35
CA ILE A 310 -13.36 1.65 8.06
C ILE A 310 -13.76 1.56 6.59
N GLY A 311 -12.74 1.36 5.74
CA GLY A 311 -12.87 0.60 4.49
C GLY A 311 -13.33 1.36 3.26
N GLY A 312 -12.41 2.08 2.62
CA GLY A 312 -12.54 2.41 1.20
C GLY A 312 -11.85 3.72 0.83
N SER A 313 -10.69 3.62 0.18
CA SER A 313 -10.11 4.69 -0.62
C SER A 313 -11.20 5.46 -1.39
N PHE A 314 -11.47 6.70 -1.01
CA PHE A 314 -12.37 7.56 -1.78
C PHE A 314 -11.68 7.93 -3.10
N GLY A 315 -11.95 7.14 -4.14
CA GLY A 315 -11.65 7.52 -5.52
C GLY A 315 -12.56 8.69 -5.97
N THR A 316 -12.13 9.48 -6.95
CA THR A 316 -12.96 10.51 -7.61
C THR A 316 -14.25 10.03 -8.28
N ASP A 317 -14.52 8.72 -8.25
CA ASP A 317 -15.79 8.14 -8.70
C ASP A 317 -16.92 8.32 -7.67
N SER A 318 -16.61 8.79 -6.47
CA SER A 318 -17.58 9.10 -5.43
C SER A 318 -18.19 10.49 -5.63
N VAL A 319 -19.52 10.62 -5.49
CA VAL A 319 -20.26 11.89 -5.55
C VAL A 319 -20.90 12.16 -4.20
N VAL A 320 -20.69 13.35 -3.66
CA VAL A 320 -21.26 13.75 -2.37
C VAL A 320 -22.21 14.94 -2.56
N ILE A 321 -23.33 14.93 -1.84
CA ILE A 321 -24.33 16.00 -1.85
C ILE A 321 -24.60 16.40 -0.40
N VAL A 322 -24.45 17.69 -0.11
CA VAL A 322 -24.57 18.27 1.23
C VAL A 322 -25.44 19.53 1.23
N PRO A 323 -25.96 19.97 2.38
CA PRO A 323 -26.57 21.27 2.52
C PRO A 323 -25.60 22.39 2.13
N LYS A 324 -26.12 23.47 1.57
CA LYS A 324 -25.33 24.68 1.26
C LYS A 324 -24.76 25.32 2.52
N ASP A 325 -25.47 25.17 3.64
CA ASP A 325 -24.92 25.49 4.96
C ASP A 325 -23.96 24.38 5.40
N ILE A 326 -22.67 24.65 5.28
CA ILE A 326 -21.60 23.68 5.57
C ILE A 326 -21.62 23.19 7.03
N SER A 327 -22.20 23.98 7.95
CA SER A 327 -22.31 23.57 9.37
C SER A 327 -23.24 22.38 9.56
N LEU A 328 -24.10 22.10 8.58
CA LEU A 328 -25.04 20.99 8.56
C LEU A 328 -24.55 19.81 7.69
N ALA A 329 -23.34 19.90 7.11
CA ALA A 329 -22.82 18.87 6.20
C ALA A 329 -22.54 17.53 6.90
N SER A 330 -22.14 17.56 8.17
CA SER A 330 -21.92 16.36 8.99
C SER A 330 -23.21 15.74 9.52
N THR A 331 -24.35 16.44 9.40
CA THR A 331 -25.65 16.07 9.97
C THR A 331 -26.65 15.59 8.92
N GLY A 332 -26.35 15.80 7.64
CA GLY A 332 -27.15 15.32 6.52
C GLY A 332 -26.33 15.29 5.23
N LYS A 333 -26.10 14.11 4.64
CA LYS A 333 -25.41 13.97 3.35
C LYS A 333 -25.93 12.79 2.53
N VAL A 334 -25.81 12.89 1.20
CA VAL A 334 -25.96 11.76 0.27
C VAL A 334 -24.61 11.47 -0.34
N GLU A 335 -24.22 10.21 -0.33
CA GLU A 335 -22.96 9.73 -0.89
C GLU A 335 -23.27 8.67 -1.94
N ILE A 336 -22.62 8.77 -3.08
CA ILE A 336 -22.64 7.72 -4.09
C ILE A 336 -21.20 7.28 -4.24
N PHE A 337 -20.92 6.00 -4.06
CA PHE A 337 -19.60 5.44 -4.29
C PHE A 337 -19.69 4.13 -5.05
N LEU A 338 -18.56 3.74 -5.62
CA LEU A 338 -18.47 2.61 -6.52
C LEU A 338 -17.52 1.58 -5.95
N SER A 339 -18.05 0.39 -5.66
CA SER A 339 -17.23 -0.76 -5.25
C SER A 339 -17.02 -1.67 -6.45
N GLY A 340 -15.77 -1.91 -6.82
CA GLY A 340 -15.41 -2.85 -7.88
C GLY A 340 -15.38 -4.29 -7.38
N PHE A 341 -15.84 -5.22 -8.22
CA PHE A 341 -15.73 -6.65 -8.00
C PHE A 341 -15.03 -7.29 -9.20
N ALA A 342 -14.33 -8.37 -8.92
CA ALA A 342 -13.67 -9.20 -9.92
C ALA A 342 -14.67 -9.95 -10.84
N TYR A 343 -15.98 -9.86 -10.64
CA TYR A 343 -16.96 -10.58 -11.44
C TYR A 343 -18.30 -9.86 -11.45
N THR A 344 -19.13 -10.17 -12.45
CA THR A 344 -20.50 -9.66 -12.53
C THR A 344 -21.32 -10.12 -11.33
N LEU A 345 -21.80 -9.18 -10.53
CA LEU A 345 -22.55 -9.48 -9.33
C LEU A 345 -24.03 -9.71 -9.63
N GLY A 346 -24.52 -10.87 -9.19
CA GLY A 346 -25.95 -11.08 -9.02
C GLY A 346 -26.43 -10.62 -7.65
N MET A 347 -27.75 -10.46 -7.51
CA MET A 347 -28.38 -10.12 -6.22
C MET A 347 -28.01 -11.11 -5.10
N ASN A 348 -27.94 -12.41 -5.38
CA ASN A 348 -27.59 -13.39 -4.35
C ASN A 348 -26.12 -13.27 -3.89
N ASP A 349 -25.24 -12.78 -4.76
CA ASP A 349 -23.81 -12.64 -4.46
C ASP A 349 -23.61 -11.37 -3.62
N LEU A 350 -24.35 -10.31 -3.95
CA LEU A 350 -24.44 -9.09 -3.14
C LEU A 350 -24.98 -9.36 -1.72
N GLU A 351 -26.02 -10.21 -1.58
CA GLU A 351 -26.54 -10.58 -0.25
C GLU A 351 -25.50 -11.25 0.63
N TYR A 352 -24.69 -12.13 0.03
CA TYR A 352 -23.62 -12.83 0.73
C TYR A 352 -22.54 -11.86 1.18
N TRP A 353 -22.08 -10.99 0.28
CA TRP A 353 -21.10 -9.94 0.60
C TRP A 353 -21.59 -9.01 1.73
N LEU A 354 -22.87 -8.63 1.73
CA LEU A 354 -23.41 -7.81 2.82
C LEU A 354 -23.46 -8.55 4.17
N LYS A 355 -23.68 -9.86 4.15
CA LYS A 355 -23.72 -10.70 5.36
C LYS A 355 -22.34 -11.00 5.94
N SER A 356 -21.24 -10.80 5.19
CA SER A 356 -19.89 -11.08 5.68
C SER A 356 -19.32 -9.98 6.58
N PHE A 357 -19.94 -8.81 6.66
CA PHE A 357 -19.46 -7.67 7.46
C PHE A 357 -19.60 -7.83 9.01
N ASP A 358 -19.89 -9.03 9.51
CA ASP A 358 -20.09 -9.40 10.94
C ASP A 358 -20.60 -8.24 11.83
N ASN A 359 -21.78 -7.71 11.50
CA ASN A 359 -22.39 -6.63 12.26
C ASN A 359 -23.81 -6.97 12.68
N SER A 360 -23.98 -7.29 13.96
CA SER A 360 -25.27 -7.69 14.54
C SER A 360 -26.35 -6.59 14.49
N GLU A 361 -25.97 -5.33 14.29
CA GLU A 361 -26.89 -4.19 14.21
C GLU A 361 -27.33 -3.87 12.77
N MET A 362 -26.63 -4.41 11.76
CA MET A 362 -26.93 -4.14 10.35
C MET A 362 -28.19 -4.87 9.90
N GLN A 363 -29.23 -4.11 9.54
CA GLN A 363 -30.45 -4.67 8.97
C GLN A 363 -30.35 -4.74 7.45
N ILE A 364 -30.41 -5.94 6.86
CA ILE A 364 -30.32 -6.15 5.41
C ILE A 364 -31.71 -6.49 4.85
N GLU A 365 -32.21 -5.69 3.92
CA GLU A 365 -33.52 -5.86 3.26
C GLU A 365 -33.36 -5.90 1.73
N ARG A 366 -33.88 -6.94 1.08
CA ARG A 366 -33.98 -6.96 -0.39
C ARG A 366 -35.17 -6.10 -0.83
N THR A 367 -34.93 -5.09 -1.67
CA THR A 367 -35.96 -4.13 -2.06
C THR A 367 -35.74 -3.59 -3.49
N LYS A 368 -36.45 -2.52 -3.85
CA LYS A 368 -36.26 -1.79 -5.12
C LYS A 368 -35.90 -0.33 -4.89
N PHE A 369 -34.74 0.09 -5.37
CA PHE A 369 -34.34 1.50 -5.38
C PHE A 369 -35.21 2.28 -6.36
N ASN A 370 -35.81 3.38 -5.90
CA ASN A 370 -36.82 4.17 -6.62
C ASN A 370 -37.95 3.33 -7.24
N GLY A 371 -38.30 2.19 -6.62
CA GLY A 371 -39.31 1.26 -7.12
C GLY A 371 -38.95 0.55 -8.44
N LYS A 372 -37.74 0.77 -8.98
CA LYS A 372 -37.36 0.35 -10.33
C LYS A 372 -36.21 -0.67 -10.34
N TYR A 373 -35.18 -0.46 -9.54
CA TYR A 373 -33.94 -1.22 -9.60
C TYR A 373 -33.83 -2.20 -8.44
N ASP A 374 -33.65 -3.49 -8.72
CA ASP A 374 -33.45 -4.48 -7.66
C ASP A 374 -32.15 -4.16 -6.89
N THR A 375 -32.24 -4.14 -5.56
CA THR A 375 -31.16 -3.68 -4.68
C THR A 375 -31.27 -4.35 -3.30
N TYR A 376 -30.22 -4.24 -2.50
CA TYR A 376 -30.32 -4.41 -1.05
C TYR A 376 -30.26 -3.04 -0.39
N LYS A 377 -31.13 -2.83 0.60
CA LYS A 377 -31.08 -1.71 1.52
C LYS A 377 -30.45 -2.19 2.82
N THR A 378 -29.49 -1.44 3.34
CA THR A 378 -29.04 -1.61 4.73
C THR A 378 -29.37 -0.38 5.55
N VAL A 379 -29.62 -0.60 6.84
CA VAL A 379 -29.71 0.45 7.85
C VAL A 379 -28.72 0.11 8.96
N LEU A 380 -27.84 1.06 9.26
CA LEU A 380 -26.81 0.91 10.28
C LEU A 380 -26.66 2.22 11.07
N PRO A 381 -26.75 2.20 12.41
CA PRO A 381 -26.30 3.32 13.22
C PRO A 381 -24.78 3.42 13.16
N ILE A 382 -24.24 4.61 12.86
CA ILE A 382 -22.81 4.88 12.88
C ILE A 382 -22.50 5.98 13.90
N TYR A 383 -21.36 5.88 14.58
CA TYR A 383 -20.87 6.92 15.48
C TYR A 383 -19.75 7.69 14.79
N GLU A 384 -20.01 8.96 14.46
CA GLU A 384 -19.06 9.84 13.79
C GLU A 384 -18.81 11.07 14.66
N ALA A 385 -17.56 11.35 15.02
CA ALA A 385 -17.17 12.46 15.91
C ALA A 385 -18.00 12.56 17.23
N GLY A 386 -18.47 11.43 17.77
CA GLY A 386 -19.30 11.38 18.98
C GLY A 386 -20.79 11.63 18.77
N ILE A 387 -21.24 11.75 17.52
CA ILE A 387 -22.64 11.89 17.11
C ILE A 387 -23.14 10.54 16.56
N LEU A 388 -24.33 10.11 17.00
CA LEU A 388 -25.00 8.93 16.46
C LEU A 388 -25.76 9.32 15.20
N LEU A 389 -25.32 8.84 14.04
CA LEU A 389 -25.97 9.04 12.75
C LEU A 389 -26.70 7.77 12.32
N ASN A 390 -27.84 7.94 11.65
CA ASN A 390 -28.50 6.85 10.94
C ASN A 390 -27.94 6.79 9.52
N SER A 391 -27.30 5.68 9.16
CA SER A 391 -26.86 5.41 7.79
C SER A 391 -27.83 4.48 7.07
N VAL A 392 -28.25 4.87 5.87
CA VAL A 392 -29.05 4.05 4.97
C VAL A 392 -28.33 3.90 3.65
N ASN A 393 -28.07 2.66 3.24
CA ASN A 393 -27.28 2.35 2.05
C ASN A 393 -28.11 1.51 1.08
N TYR A 394 -28.07 1.85 -0.21
CA TYR A 394 -28.66 1.06 -1.29
C TYR A 394 -27.56 0.53 -2.21
N TYR A 395 -27.44 -0.78 -2.31
CA TYR A 395 -26.42 -1.46 -3.10
C TYR A 395 -27.03 -1.91 -4.43
N ILE A 396 -26.71 -1.20 -5.52
CA ILE A 396 -27.27 -1.43 -6.85
C ILE A 396 -26.21 -2.14 -7.70
N PRO A 397 -26.42 -3.42 -8.08
CA PRO A 397 -25.51 -4.11 -8.98
C PRO A 397 -25.42 -3.43 -10.35
N TYR A 398 -24.21 -3.19 -10.83
CA TYR A 398 -23.90 -2.62 -12.14
C TYR A 398 -22.76 -3.42 -12.78
N GLY A 399 -23.10 -4.54 -13.42
CA GLY A 399 -22.10 -5.41 -14.03
C GLY A 399 -21.21 -6.01 -12.96
N ASN A 400 -19.90 -5.77 -13.05
CA ASN A 400 -18.93 -6.17 -12.02
C ASN A 400 -18.67 -5.09 -10.96
N LYS A 401 -19.54 -4.11 -10.83
CA LYS A 401 -19.46 -3.07 -9.81
C LYS A 401 -20.75 -3.05 -8.99
N VAL A 402 -20.67 -2.54 -7.77
CA VAL A 402 -21.82 -2.15 -6.97
C VAL A 402 -21.79 -0.65 -6.85
N LEU A 403 -22.85 -0.01 -7.32
CA LEU A 403 -23.08 1.39 -7.01
C LEU A 403 -23.80 1.46 -5.68
N THR A 404 -23.14 1.99 -4.67
CA THR A 404 -23.75 2.24 -3.37
C THR A 404 -24.26 3.66 -3.34
N VAL A 405 -25.56 3.83 -3.09
CA VAL A 405 -26.20 5.13 -2.87
C VAL A 405 -26.59 5.19 -1.40
N SER A 406 -25.89 6.02 -0.66
CA SER A 406 -25.99 6.15 0.78
C SER A 406 -26.54 7.51 1.17
N TYR A 407 -27.25 7.58 2.28
CA TYR A 407 -27.48 8.83 2.96
C TYR A 407 -27.37 8.64 4.46
N VAL A 408 -26.88 9.68 5.13
CA VAL A 408 -26.78 9.72 6.59
C VAL A 408 -27.50 10.95 7.13
N TYR A 409 -28.06 10.82 8.32
CA TYR A 409 -28.73 11.91 9.03
C TYR A 409 -28.73 11.68 10.55
N ASP A 410 -28.65 12.76 11.32
CA ASP A 410 -28.93 12.78 12.77
C ASP A 410 -30.31 13.38 13.11
N ASP A 411 -30.83 14.25 12.23
CA ASP A 411 -32.12 14.92 12.34
C ASP A 411 -33.10 14.44 11.26
N GLU A 412 -34.27 13.98 11.68
CA GLU A 412 -35.36 13.56 10.79
C GLU A 412 -35.85 14.69 9.86
N SER A 413 -35.54 15.96 10.18
CA SER A 413 -35.89 17.12 9.34
C SER A 413 -35.22 17.08 7.95
N PHE A 414 -34.09 16.40 7.78
CA PHE A 414 -33.41 16.24 6.48
C PHE A 414 -34.04 15.17 5.60
N VAL A 415 -34.79 14.22 6.17
CA VAL A 415 -35.32 13.03 5.46
C VAL A 415 -36.13 13.40 4.21
N PRO A 416 -37.02 14.42 4.21
CA PRO A 416 -37.77 14.81 3.02
C PRO A 416 -36.88 15.24 1.84
N ASP A 417 -35.82 16.00 2.12
CA ASP A 417 -34.88 16.47 1.10
C ASP A 417 -34.01 15.33 0.59
N LEU A 418 -33.51 14.48 1.49
CA LEU A 418 -32.74 13.28 1.13
C LEU A 418 -33.55 12.36 0.22
N GLU A 419 -34.81 12.07 0.58
CA GLU A 419 -35.71 11.30 -0.29
C GLU A 419 -35.97 11.98 -1.64
N ALA A 420 -36.11 13.31 -1.65
CA ALA A 420 -36.32 14.07 -2.88
C ALA A 420 -35.09 13.99 -3.81
N ILE A 421 -33.89 14.13 -3.26
CA ILE A 421 -32.61 13.95 -3.97
C ILE A 421 -32.53 12.53 -4.55
N LEU A 422 -32.78 11.50 -3.74
CA LEU A 422 -32.73 10.10 -4.19
C LEU A 422 -33.72 9.81 -5.31
N LYS A 423 -34.94 10.39 -5.28
CA LYS A 423 -35.94 10.25 -6.36
C LYS A 423 -35.45 10.80 -7.71
N THR A 424 -34.47 11.70 -7.73
CA THR A 424 -33.89 12.21 -8.98
C THR A 424 -32.91 11.24 -9.63
N PHE A 425 -32.39 10.27 -8.86
CA PHE A 425 -31.35 9.35 -9.32
C PHE A 425 -31.86 8.45 -10.45
N LYS A 426 -31.10 8.42 -11.54
CA LYS A 426 -31.35 7.55 -12.69
C LYS A 426 -30.06 6.86 -13.10
N ILE A 427 -30.12 5.53 -13.18
CA ILE A 427 -29.03 4.69 -13.70
C ILE A 427 -29.47 3.95 -14.96
N ASP A 428 -28.55 3.85 -15.92
CA ASP A 428 -28.70 3.08 -17.14
C ASP A 428 -27.98 1.73 -17.03
N LEU A 429 -28.68 0.75 -16.46
CA LEU A 429 -28.15 -0.62 -16.31
C LEU A 429 -27.89 -1.32 -17.65
N SER A 430 -28.39 -0.80 -18.79
CA SER A 430 -28.10 -1.41 -20.10
C SER A 430 -26.65 -1.22 -20.54
N LYS A 431 -25.96 -0.25 -19.94
CA LYS A 431 -24.53 0.01 -20.13
C LYS A 431 -23.64 -0.76 -19.14
N ALA A 432 -24.22 -1.53 -18.23
CA ALA A 432 -23.48 -2.39 -17.33
C ALA A 432 -22.69 -3.42 -18.14
N LYS A 433 -21.36 -3.39 -18.03
CA LYS A 433 -20.49 -4.36 -18.67
C LYS A 433 -20.43 -5.61 -17.80
N SER A 434 -20.76 -6.77 -18.37
CA SER A 434 -20.45 -8.05 -17.73
C SER A 434 -18.97 -8.34 -17.91
N SER A 435 -18.23 -8.59 -16.83
CA SER A 435 -16.77 -8.74 -16.87
C SER A 435 -16.29 -10.15 -17.20
N SER A 436 -17.20 -11.12 -17.42
CA SER A 436 -16.78 -12.45 -17.86
C SER A 436 -16.18 -12.36 -19.27
N VAL A 437 -14.86 -12.45 -19.37
CA VAL A 437 -14.14 -12.50 -20.64
C VAL A 437 -13.72 -13.93 -20.94
N ASP A 438 -13.71 -14.31 -22.22
CA ASP A 438 -13.23 -15.63 -22.64
C ASP A 438 -11.72 -15.76 -22.49
N SER A 439 -11.00 -14.63 -22.50
CA SER A 439 -9.55 -14.57 -22.31
C SER A 439 -9.08 -13.19 -21.86
N VAL A 440 -8.01 -13.17 -21.06
CA VAL A 440 -7.22 -11.98 -20.73
C VAL A 440 -5.89 -12.06 -21.47
N ILE A 441 -5.45 -10.94 -22.05
CA ILE A 441 -4.23 -10.88 -22.85
C ILE A 441 -3.34 -9.75 -22.32
N ASN A 442 -2.19 -10.11 -21.76
CA ASN A 442 -1.10 -9.15 -21.63
C ASN A 442 -0.48 -8.91 -23.00
N LYS A 443 -0.15 -7.67 -23.33
CA LYS A 443 0.52 -7.37 -24.60
C LYS A 443 2.04 -7.45 -24.49
N LYS A 444 2.60 -7.23 -23.29
CA LYS A 444 4.05 -7.14 -23.05
C LYS A 444 4.38 -7.59 -21.62
N PRO A 445 5.03 -8.76 -21.44
CA PRO A 445 5.19 -9.84 -22.41
C PRO A 445 3.82 -10.40 -22.84
N LYS A 446 3.73 -11.00 -24.03
CA LYS A 446 2.45 -11.50 -24.54
C LYS A 446 2.06 -12.80 -23.83
N ILE A 447 1.21 -12.66 -22.81
CA ILE A 447 0.65 -13.76 -22.02
C ILE A 447 -0.83 -13.84 -22.35
N THR A 448 -1.31 -15.02 -22.75
CA THR A 448 -2.74 -15.26 -22.95
C THR A 448 -3.23 -16.24 -21.90
N LEU A 449 -4.24 -15.82 -21.15
CA LEU A 449 -4.97 -16.63 -20.20
C LEU A 449 -6.38 -16.84 -20.73
N LYS A 450 -6.77 -18.09 -20.96
CA LYS A 450 -8.14 -18.44 -21.39
C LYS A 450 -8.96 -18.91 -20.21
N ASN A 451 -10.27 -18.67 -20.26
CA ASN A 451 -11.18 -19.20 -19.26
C ASN A 451 -11.15 -20.75 -19.28
N PRO A 452 -10.72 -21.41 -18.19
CA PRO A 452 -10.45 -22.84 -18.19
C PRO A 452 -11.70 -23.73 -18.09
N SER A 453 -12.87 -23.18 -17.73
CA SER A 453 -14.13 -23.92 -17.63
C SER A 453 -15.33 -22.98 -17.72
N SER A 454 -16.48 -23.45 -18.21
CA SER A 454 -17.76 -22.76 -18.05
C SER A 454 -18.17 -22.54 -16.59
N ASP A 455 -17.57 -23.31 -15.67
CA ASP A 455 -17.83 -23.19 -14.24
C ASP A 455 -17.01 -22.10 -13.55
N LEU A 456 -16.04 -21.49 -14.25
CA LEU A 456 -15.21 -20.42 -13.72
C LEU A 456 -15.52 -19.13 -14.45
N PHE A 457 -15.60 -18.03 -13.70
CA PHE A 457 -15.60 -16.70 -14.28
C PHE A 457 -14.16 -16.24 -14.42
N LEU A 458 -13.84 -15.62 -15.55
CA LEU A 458 -12.56 -14.95 -15.77
C LEU A 458 -12.85 -13.47 -15.95
N SER A 459 -12.21 -12.63 -15.14
CA SER A 459 -12.25 -11.19 -15.30
C SER A 459 -10.87 -10.61 -15.56
N ASP A 460 -10.83 -9.65 -16.47
CA ASP A 460 -9.65 -8.82 -16.72
C ASP A 460 -9.63 -7.68 -15.70
N THR A 461 -8.70 -7.72 -14.76
CA THR A 461 -8.41 -6.65 -13.80
C THR A 461 -7.07 -5.97 -14.12
N SER A 462 -6.54 -6.21 -15.32
CA SER A 462 -5.29 -5.61 -15.76
C SER A 462 -5.46 -4.10 -15.92
N TYR A 463 -4.56 -3.32 -15.34
CA TYR A 463 -4.54 -1.87 -15.47
C TYR A 463 -3.31 -1.41 -16.25
N ASP A 464 -3.42 -0.25 -16.89
CA ASP A 464 -2.31 0.41 -17.56
C ASP A 464 -1.76 1.51 -16.65
N PHE A 465 -0.47 1.46 -16.32
CA PHE A 465 0.23 2.47 -15.57
C PHE A 465 1.49 2.88 -16.34
N ASP A 466 1.63 4.18 -16.62
CA ASP A 466 2.69 4.78 -17.45
C ASP A 466 2.94 4.06 -18.79
N GLY A 467 1.86 3.64 -19.46
CA GLY A 467 1.93 2.92 -20.74
C GLY A 467 2.39 1.45 -20.65
N VAL A 468 2.59 0.94 -19.43
CA VAL A 468 2.86 -0.48 -19.12
C VAL A 468 1.56 -1.12 -18.63
N ARG A 469 1.18 -2.26 -19.23
CA ARG A 469 0.00 -3.02 -18.82
C ARG A 469 0.39 -4.02 -17.74
N TYR A 470 -0.05 -3.79 -16.52
CA TYR A 470 0.08 -4.74 -15.42
C TYR A 470 -0.97 -5.82 -15.59
N PHE A 471 -0.53 -7.03 -15.89
CA PHE A 471 -1.43 -8.14 -16.14
C PHE A 471 -1.97 -8.69 -14.84
N SER A 472 -3.28 -8.60 -14.66
CA SER A 472 -4.00 -9.18 -13.53
C SER A 472 -5.30 -9.81 -14.00
N ALA A 473 -5.60 -11.01 -13.50
CA ALA A 473 -6.82 -11.71 -13.80
C ALA A 473 -7.32 -12.46 -12.57
N TYR A 474 -8.64 -12.46 -12.39
CA TYR A 474 -9.27 -13.19 -11.30
C TYR A 474 -10.10 -14.37 -11.84
N PHE A 475 -10.04 -15.49 -11.12
CA PHE A 475 -10.97 -16.60 -11.31
C PHE A 475 -11.75 -16.89 -10.04
N GLY A 476 -13.01 -17.28 -10.20
CA GLY A 476 -13.82 -17.75 -9.09
C GLY A 476 -14.99 -18.61 -9.54
N GLN A 477 -15.40 -19.53 -8.68
CA GLN A 477 -16.77 -20.02 -8.66
C GLN A 477 -17.63 -19.12 -7.80
N LYS A 478 -18.93 -19.23 -8.00
CA LYS A 478 -20.00 -18.41 -7.45
C LYS A 478 -20.09 -18.29 -5.92
N ARG A 479 -19.08 -18.64 -5.09
CA ARG A 479 -19.16 -18.48 -3.62
C ARG A 479 -17.96 -18.85 -2.72
N ASP A 480 -16.95 -19.64 -3.12
CA ASP A 480 -16.12 -20.33 -2.09
C ASP A 480 -14.59 -20.13 -2.16
N PHE A 481 -14.02 -19.65 -3.28
CA PHE A 481 -12.56 -19.51 -3.40
C PHE A 481 -12.17 -18.47 -4.44
N ASP A 482 -11.03 -17.81 -4.20
CA ASP A 482 -10.46 -16.79 -5.07
C ASP A 482 -9.16 -17.26 -5.70
N PHE A 483 -9.04 -16.98 -7.01
CA PHE A 483 -7.77 -17.02 -7.72
C PHE A 483 -7.40 -15.60 -8.12
N SER A 484 -6.15 -15.22 -7.88
CA SER A 484 -5.54 -14.06 -8.52
C SER A 484 -4.31 -14.50 -9.31
N LEU A 485 -4.24 -14.11 -10.58
CA LEU A 485 -3.08 -14.27 -11.43
C LEU A 485 -2.53 -12.89 -11.73
N SER A 486 -1.27 -12.62 -11.36
CA SER A 486 -0.64 -11.31 -11.54
C SER A 486 0.78 -11.44 -12.07
N LEU A 487 1.18 -10.54 -12.96
CA LEU A 487 2.57 -10.43 -13.43
C LEU A 487 3.35 -9.47 -12.53
N TYR A 488 4.48 -9.94 -12.02
CA TYR A 488 5.39 -9.21 -11.14
C TYR A 488 6.72 -8.93 -11.83
N SER A 489 7.31 -7.79 -11.52
CA SER A 489 8.69 -7.46 -11.91
C SER A 489 9.60 -7.56 -10.69
N GLY A 490 10.70 -8.32 -10.80
CA GLY A 490 11.69 -8.50 -9.74
C GLY A 490 12.43 -7.22 -9.38
N THR A 491 12.63 -6.32 -10.36
CA THR A 491 13.32 -5.03 -10.16
C THR A 491 12.54 -4.04 -9.30
N TYR A 492 11.22 -4.20 -9.17
CA TYR A 492 10.39 -3.34 -8.31
C TYR A 492 10.66 -3.58 -6.82
N TRP A 493 11.15 -4.78 -6.46
CA TRP A 493 11.43 -5.15 -5.08
C TRP A 493 12.92 -5.06 -4.75
N ASP A 494 13.78 -5.60 -5.62
CA ASP A 494 15.24 -5.58 -5.39
C ASP A 494 16.00 -5.97 -6.68
N GLU A 495 16.97 -5.15 -7.10
CA GLU A 495 17.85 -5.44 -8.25
C GLU A 495 18.62 -6.77 -8.06
N LYS A 496 18.78 -7.28 -6.82
CA LYS A 496 19.46 -8.56 -6.57
C LYS A 496 18.80 -9.77 -7.23
N TYR A 497 17.52 -9.67 -7.60
CA TYR A 497 16.78 -10.75 -8.25
C TYR A 497 16.99 -10.83 -9.76
N ASP A 498 17.69 -9.85 -10.35
CA ASP A 498 17.95 -9.81 -11.78
C ASP A 498 18.71 -11.05 -12.25
N ASN A 499 18.08 -11.81 -13.14
CA ASN A 499 18.59 -13.06 -13.71
C ASN A 499 18.81 -14.19 -12.68
N ASN A 500 18.17 -14.15 -11.50
CA ASN A 500 18.37 -15.15 -10.45
C ASN A 500 17.06 -15.69 -9.86
N PHE A 501 16.37 -16.52 -10.64
CA PHE A 501 15.09 -17.14 -10.25
C PHE A 501 15.19 -18.03 -9.00
N ASP A 502 16.34 -18.66 -8.76
CA ASP A 502 16.54 -19.52 -7.59
C ASP A 502 16.69 -18.71 -6.29
N LEU A 503 17.34 -17.54 -6.35
CA LEU A 503 17.40 -16.59 -5.23
C LEU A 503 16.01 -16.01 -4.92
N PHE A 504 15.28 -15.58 -5.96
CA PHE A 504 13.90 -15.12 -5.80
C PHE A 504 13.02 -16.20 -5.15
N LYS A 505 13.14 -17.46 -5.59
CA LYS A 505 12.45 -18.60 -4.98
C LYS A 505 12.81 -18.77 -3.51
N GLN A 506 14.09 -18.68 -3.17
CA GLN A 506 14.57 -18.87 -1.79
C GLN A 506 14.02 -17.79 -0.86
N ASP A 507 14.12 -16.53 -1.24
CA ASP A 507 13.64 -15.41 -0.43
C ASP A 507 12.12 -15.49 -0.26
N THR A 508 11.38 -15.71 -1.36
CA THR A 508 9.91 -15.82 -1.32
C THR A 508 9.44 -16.99 -0.43
N LEU A 509 10.14 -18.12 -0.44
CA LEU A 509 9.84 -19.26 0.45
C LEU A 509 10.13 -18.94 1.91
N THR A 510 11.19 -18.17 2.16
CA THR A 510 11.60 -17.74 3.50
C THR A 510 10.55 -16.79 4.08
N ASP A 511 10.10 -15.82 3.29
CA ASP A 511 9.04 -14.88 3.68
C ASP A 511 7.73 -15.61 3.94
N ALA A 512 7.32 -16.53 3.05
CA ALA A 512 6.09 -17.30 3.23
C ALA A 512 6.11 -18.16 4.51
N ALA A 513 7.28 -18.71 4.89
CA ALA A 513 7.45 -19.49 6.11
C ALA A 513 7.38 -18.65 7.39
N SER A 514 7.58 -17.34 7.32
CA SER A 514 7.52 -16.46 8.50
C SER A 514 6.09 -16.22 9.01
N TRP A 515 5.10 -16.31 8.10
CA TRP A 515 3.69 -16.07 8.41
C TRP A 515 2.84 -17.35 8.37
N TYR A 516 3.28 -18.39 7.65
CA TYR A 516 2.47 -19.58 7.39
C TYR A 516 3.24 -20.88 7.55
N SER A 517 2.52 -21.97 7.88
CA SER A 517 3.09 -23.31 7.84
C SER A 517 3.15 -23.81 6.40
N ILE A 518 4.36 -24.11 5.89
CA ILE A 518 4.51 -24.70 4.55
C ILE A 518 4.09 -26.19 4.60
N VAL A 519 2.94 -26.49 4.01
CA VAL A 519 2.39 -27.85 3.90
C VAL A 519 3.13 -28.66 2.84
N SER A 520 3.45 -28.03 1.70
CA SER A 520 4.24 -28.67 0.64
C SER A 520 4.88 -27.63 -0.26
N GLN A 521 5.91 -28.01 -1.00
CA GLN A 521 6.50 -27.19 -2.05
C GLN A 521 7.08 -28.07 -3.16
N GLY A 522 7.27 -27.51 -4.34
CA GLY A 522 7.90 -28.23 -5.45
C GLY A 522 8.21 -27.36 -6.65
N SER A 523 9.07 -27.88 -7.54
CA SER A 523 9.30 -27.27 -8.85
C SER A 523 8.30 -27.81 -9.87
N MET A 524 7.96 -26.98 -10.85
CA MET A 524 7.03 -27.31 -11.93
C MET A 524 7.42 -26.61 -13.24
N SER A 525 6.66 -26.87 -14.31
CA SER A 525 6.79 -26.14 -15.57
C SER A 525 5.42 -25.84 -16.17
N VAL A 526 5.25 -24.63 -16.70
CA VAL A 526 4.03 -24.15 -17.34
C VAL A 526 4.38 -23.66 -18.73
N ASP A 527 3.82 -24.30 -19.76
CA ASP A 527 4.07 -23.96 -21.17
C ASP A 527 5.57 -23.88 -21.54
N GLY A 528 6.41 -24.69 -20.90
CA GLY A 528 7.86 -24.72 -21.12
C GLY A 528 8.68 -23.75 -20.26
N HIS A 529 8.03 -22.86 -19.53
CA HIS A 529 8.67 -21.97 -18.54
C HIS A 529 8.89 -22.70 -17.21
N LYS A 530 9.97 -22.35 -16.50
CA LYS A 530 10.25 -22.87 -15.16
C LYS A 530 9.28 -22.25 -14.16
N GLY A 531 8.90 -23.03 -13.16
CA GLY A 531 8.09 -22.52 -12.05
C GLY A 531 8.32 -23.29 -10.78
N PHE A 532 7.76 -22.78 -9.69
CA PHE A 532 7.68 -23.48 -8.41
C PHE A 532 6.36 -23.15 -7.73
N TYR A 533 5.96 -23.99 -6.80
CA TYR A 533 4.77 -23.77 -5.98
C TYR A 533 5.07 -24.06 -4.53
N TYR A 534 4.25 -23.48 -3.66
CA TYR A 534 4.15 -23.87 -2.27
C TYR A 534 2.68 -23.85 -1.81
N MET A 535 2.35 -24.76 -0.91
CA MET A 535 1.08 -24.84 -0.22
C MET A 535 1.30 -24.40 1.21
N LEU A 536 0.48 -23.47 1.68
CA LEU A 536 0.55 -22.86 3.00
C LEU A 536 -0.71 -23.18 3.79
N GLU A 537 -0.58 -23.24 5.10
CA GLU A 537 -1.67 -23.33 6.05
C GLU A 537 -1.49 -22.22 7.10
N GLY A 538 -2.57 -21.49 7.37
CA GLY A 538 -2.58 -20.36 8.31
C GLY A 538 -3.92 -20.20 9.02
N ASP A 539 -3.87 -19.52 10.17
CA ASP A 539 -5.04 -19.08 10.94
C ASP A 539 -5.32 -17.61 10.57
N ASP A 540 -6.58 -17.29 10.28
CA ASP A 540 -7.01 -15.92 9.94
C ASP A 540 -7.09 -14.98 11.16
N GLY A 541 -6.78 -15.48 12.36
CA GLY A 541 -6.85 -14.72 13.60
C GLY A 541 -8.25 -14.63 14.20
N TRP A 542 -9.26 -15.18 13.52
CA TRP A 542 -10.66 -15.27 13.94
C TRP A 542 -11.11 -16.72 14.16
N GLY A 543 -10.17 -17.67 14.11
CA GLY A 543 -10.39 -19.10 14.37
C GLY A 543 -10.73 -19.92 13.12
N GLY A 544 -10.60 -19.33 11.93
CA GLY A 544 -10.73 -20.02 10.64
C GLY A 544 -9.37 -20.49 10.12
N VAL A 545 -9.26 -21.78 9.74
CA VAL A 545 -8.06 -22.32 9.09
C VAL A 545 -8.23 -22.23 7.58
N TYR A 546 -7.28 -21.58 6.91
CA TYR A 546 -7.23 -21.47 5.45
C TYR A 546 -6.02 -22.18 4.89
N LYS A 547 -6.18 -22.71 3.68
CA LYS A 547 -5.10 -23.29 2.89
C LYS A 547 -4.89 -22.47 1.64
N ASN A 548 -3.63 -22.14 1.37
CA ASN A 548 -3.23 -21.33 0.23
C ASN A 548 -2.35 -22.17 -0.72
N THR A 549 -2.53 -22.04 -2.02
CA THR A 549 -1.56 -22.46 -3.04
C THR A 549 -1.01 -21.22 -3.73
N VAL A 550 0.31 -21.08 -3.76
CA VAL A 550 0.99 -20.04 -4.53
C VAL A 550 1.90 -20.69 -5.56
N VAL A 551 1.89 -20.18 -6.79
CA VAL A 551 2.69 -20.66 -7.92
C VAL A 551 3.39 -19.49 -8.56
N TYR A 552 4.71 -19.58 -8.76
CA TYR A 552 5.50 -18.62 -9.53
C TYR A 552 6.02 -19.28 -10.80
N ILE A 553 5.96 -18.54 -11.91
CA ILE A 553 6.41 -18.96 -13.24
C ILE A 553 7.36 -17.89 -13.79
N GLU A 554 8.58 -18.29 -14.12
CA GLU A 554 9.58 -17.42 -14.74
C GLU A 554 9.12 -17.03 -16.14
N VAL A 555 8.86 -15.75 -16.38
CA VAL A 555 8.46 -15.25 -17.70
C VAL A 555 9.69 -14.84 -18.51
N ASN A 556 10.58 -14.09 -17.88
CA ASN A 556 11.94 -13.79 -18.35
C ASN A 556 12.85 -13.56 -17.13
N SER A 557 14.06 -13.07 -17.35
CA SER A 557 15.06 -12.93 -16.30
C SER A 557 14.74 -11.88 -15.23
N THR A 558 13.73 -11.04 -15.43
CA THR A 558 13.33 -9.96 -14.51
C THR A 558 11.83 -9.99 -14.18
N GLU A 559 11.04 -10.88 -14.77
CA GLU A 559 9.57 -10.91 -14.61
C GLU A 559 9.06 -12.32 -14.28
N TYR A 560 8.14 -12.37 -13.32
CA TYR A 560 7.56 -13.60 -12.77
C TYR A 560 6.04 -13.51 -12.77
N LEU A 561 5.36 -14.53 -13.27
CA LEU A 561 3.91 -14.65 -13.20
C LEU A 561 3.56 -15.42 -11.92
N SER A 562 2.78 -14.81 -11.03
CA SER A 562 2.31 -15.45 -9.80
C SER A 562 0.82 -15.78 -9.87
N LEU A 563 0.47 -17.00 -9.47
CA LEU A 563 -0.90 -17.44 -9.24
C LEU A 563 -1.05 -17.70 -7.75
N TYR A 564 -1.99 -17.02 -7.12
CA TYR A 564 -2.40 -17.22 -5.74
C TYR A 564 -3.81 -17.82 -5.71
N TYR A 565 -4.01 -18.81 -4.85
CA TYR A 565 -5.27 -19.48 -4.60
C TYR A 565 -5.45 -19.65 -3.09
N SER A 566 -6.61 -19.26 -2.57
CA SER A 566 -6.98 -19.45 -1.16
C SER A 566 -8.37 -20.07 -1.06
N ASP A 567 -8.53 -20.98 -0.10
CA ASP A 567 -9.81 -21.63 0.18
C ASP A 567 -9.84 -22.08 1.66
N GLY A 568 -11.05 -22.21 2.20
CA GLY A 568 -11.26 -22.76 3.54
C GLY A 568 -10.79 -24.20 3.62
N GLU A 569 -10.30 -24.62 4.79
CA GLU A 569 -9.71 -25.95 4.99
C GLU A 569 -10.62 -27.10 4.49
N ASP A 570 -11.93 -27.01 4.75
CA ASP A 570 -12.92 -28.05 4.41
C ASP A 570 -13.19 -28.18 2.90
N THR A 571 -12.98 -27.12 2.14
CA THR A 571 -13.31 -27.02 0.71
C THR A 571 -12.07 -27.09 -0.19
N TYR A 572 -10.90 -26.78 0.36
CA TYR A 572 -9.62 -26.70 -0.36
C TYR A 572 -9.31 -27.95 -1.19
N ASP A 573 -9.32 -29.15 -0.60
CA ASP A 573 -8.92 -30.38 -1.30
C ASP A 573 -9.83 -30.69 -2.51
N LYS A 574 -11.08 -30.25 -2.46
CA LYS A 574 -12.06 -30.41 -3.54
C LYS A 574 -11.82 -29.41 -4.67
N ASN A 575 -11.43 -28.18 -4.34
CA ASN A 575 -11.40 -27.05 -5.25
C ASN A 575 -9.99 -26.76 -5.82
N VAL A 576 -8.91 -27.18 -5.14
CA VAL A 576 -7.52 -26.97 -5.59
C VAL A 576 -7.23 -27.56 -6.98
N VAL A 577 -8.04 -28.53 -7.43
CA VAL A 577 -8.04 -29.04 -8.81
C VAL A 577 -8.18 -27.94 -9.88
N TYR A 578 -8.84 -26.83 -9.57
CA TYR A 578 -8.99 -25.70 -10.49
C TYR A 578 -7.68 -24.96 -10.74
N VAL A 579 -6.72 -24.96 -9.80
CA VAL A 579 -5.35 -24.43 -10.01
C VAL A 579 -4.74 -25.09 -11.25
N GLY A 580 -4.78 -26.43 -11.30
CA GLY A 580 -4.24 -27.19 -12.43
C GLY A 580 -4.97 -26.93 -13.76
N LYS A 581 -6.25 -26.54 -13.72
CA LYS A 581 -7.01 -26.15 -14.92
C LYS A 581 -6.62 -24.75 -15.40
N VAL A 582 -6.44 -23.80 -14.50
CA VAL A 582 -5.97 -22.42 -14.81
C VAL A 582 -4.58 -22.48 -15.44
N LEU A 583 -3.64 -23.19 -14.81
CA LEU A 583 -2.25 -23.32 -15.30
C LEU A 583 -2.16 -23.91 -16.73
N LYS A 584 -3.06 -24.83 -17.09
CA LYS A 584 -3.13 -25.41 -18.45
C LYS A 584 -3.61 -24.43 -19.52
N ASN A 585 -4.28 -23.35 -19.12
CA ASN A 585 -4.86 -22.35 -20.02
C ASN A 585 -4.03 -21.06 -20.10
N ILE A 586 -2.86 -21.02 -19.45
CA ILE A 586 -1.83 -20.01 -19.65
C ILE A 586 -1.02 -20.39 -20.88
N SER A 587 -0.71 -19.39 -21.72
CA SER A 587 0.18 -19.55 -22.87
C SER A 587 1.07 -18.33 -23.07
N PHE A 588 2.33 -18.58 -23.44
CA PHE A 588 3.36 -17.56 -23.71
C PHE A 588 3.72 -17.56 -25.20
N GLU A 589 4.05 -16.40 -25.77
CA GLU A 589 4.45 -16.31 -27.18
C GLU A 589 5.92 -16.72 -27.40
N SER A 590 6.21 -18.02 -27.30
CA SER A 590 7.31 -18.72 -27.98
C SER A 590 7.06 -20.23 -27.90
N GLY A 591 6.86 -20.88 -29.06
CA GLY A 591 6.29 -22.23 -29.14
C GLY A 591 7.04 -23.33 -28.36
N GLY A 592 6.50 -23.71 -27.20
CA GLY A 592 6.92 -24.88 -26.45
C GLY A 592 5.73 -25.79 -26.15
N LYS A 593 5.64 -26.97 -26.80
CA LYS A 593 4.80 -28.06 -26.28
C LYS A 593 5.45 -28.63 -25.02
N GLY A 594 5.29 -27.94 -23.89
CA GLY A 594 5.75 -28.40 -22.59
C GLY A 594 4.93 -29.59 -22.08
N LYS A 595 5.58 -30.56 -21.42
CA LYS A 595 4.88 -31.59 -20.65
C LYS A 595 4.44 -30.96 -19.33
N TYR A 596 3.13 -30.90 -19.10
CA TYR A 596 2.59 -30.55 -17.79
C TYR A 596 2.97 -31.63 -16.77
N PHE A 597 3.79 -31.29 -15.80
CA PHE A 597 3.86 -32.06 -14.56
C PHE A 597 3.21 -31.22 -13.47
N VAL A 598 1.93 -31.47 -13.24
CA VAL A 598 1.27 -31.05 -12.01
C VAL A 598 1.47 -32.24 -11.09
N PRO A 599 2.34 -32.18 -10.06
CA PRO A 599 2.32 -33.19 -9.00
C PRO A 599 0.87 -33.27 -8.53
N ALA A 600 0.32 -34.47 -8.37
CA ALA A 600 -1.06 -34.59 -7.94
C ALA A 600 -1.23 -33.83 -6.62
N ILE A 601 -1.87 -32.65 -6.69
CA ILE A 601 -1.93 -31.66 -5.60
C ILE A 601 -2.69 -32.23 -4.38
N GLY A 602 -3.38 -33.37 -4.54
CA GLY A 602 -4.02 -34.13 -3.45
C GLY A 602 -3.32 -35.43 -3.03
N THR A 603 -2.06 -35.68 -3.39
CA THR A 603 -1.38 -36.97 -3.07
C THR A 603 -0.06 -36.83 -2.31
N ILE A 604 0.36 -35.60 -1.98
CA ILE A 604 1.62 -35.33 -1.24
C ILE A 604 1.31 -34.73 0.14
N VAL A 605 0.26 -35.21 0.80
CA VAL A 605 0.15 -35.19 2.26
C VAL A 605 0.30 -36.63 2.77
N SER A 606 1.38 -37.30 2.36
CA SER A 606 1.82 -38.49 3.08
C SER A 606 2.60 -38.04 4.32
N LYS A 607 1.83 -37.68 5.35
CA LYS A 607 2.16 -37.77 6.78
C LYS A 607 3.64 -37.52 7.17
N VAL A 608 3.96 -36.31 7.61
CA VAL A 608 4.89 -36.11 8.76
C VAL A 608 4.15 -36.41 10.10
N SER A 609 2.95 -36.98 10.04
CA SER A 609 2.13 -37.35 11.20
C SER A 609 2.53 -38.68 11.87
N THR A 610 3.71 -39.24 11.59
CA THR A 610 4.12 -40.57 12.08
C THR A 610 5.13 -40.56 13.24
N LEU A 611 5.72 -39.41 13.59
CA LEU A 611 6.63 -39.30 14.75
C LEU A 611 5.84 -39.29 16.06
N SER A 612 5.35 -40.46 16.47
CA SER A 612 4.59 -40.62 17.71
C SER A 612 5.36 -40.22 18.98
N ASP A 613 6.69 -40.21 18.92
CA ASP A 613 7.58 -39.98 20.06
C ASP A 613 7.86 -38.49 20.36
N ILE A 614 7.38 -37.57 19.52
CA ILE A 614 7.43 -36.12 19.75
C ILE A 614 6.07 -35.52 20.09
N LYS A 615 5.01 -36.34 20.21
CA LYS A 615 3.67 -35.85 20.51
C LYS A 615 3.65 -35.16 21.87
N ASN A 616 3.15 -33.92 21.90
CA ASN A 616 3.13 -33.03 23.07
C ASN A 616 4.53 -32.66 23.59
N TYR A 617 5.58 -32.82 22.79
CA TYR A 617 6.91 -32.34 23.13
C TYR A 617 7.00 -30.83 22.90
N ILE A 618 7.70 -30.10 23.76
CA ILE A 618 7.72 -28.62 23.74
C ILE A 618 8.24 -28.05 22.40
N TYR A 619 9.13 -28.77 21.72
CA TYR A 619 9.67 -28.39 20.40
C TYR A 619 9.07 -29.20 19.24
N GLU A 620 7.88 -29.76 19.40
CA GLU A 620 7.20 -30.57 18.37
C GLU A 620 7.08 -29.82 17.05
N SER A 621 6.73 -28.53 17.08
CA SER A 621 6.59 -27.71 15.87
C SER A 621 7.92 -27.56 15.14
N ASN A 622 9.00 -27.15 15.83
CA ASN A 622 10.32 -26.97 15.24
C ASN A 622 10.85 -28.26 14.58
N ILE A 623 10.60 -29.41 15.23
CA ILE A 623 10.98 -30.72 14.70
C ILE A 623 10.18 -31.04 13.43
N LYS A 624 8.88 -30.72 13.38
CA LYS A 624 8.07 -30.93 12.18
C LYS A 624 8.53 -30.05 11.01
N THR A 625 8.81 -28.77 11.27
CA THR A 625 9.33 -27.80 10.28
C THR A 625 10.61 -28.31 9.63
N LEU A 626 11.64 -28.60 10.44
CA LEU A 626 12.91 -29.12 9.94
C LEU A 626 12.76 -30.50 9.26
N GLY A 627 11.79 -31.31 9.71
CA GLY A 627 11.45 -32.59 9.07
C GLY A 627 10.87 -32.43 7.66
N GLN A 628 10.00 -31.45 7.45
CA GLN A 628 9.45 -31.10 6.13
C GLN A 628 10.55 -30.58 5.19
N LEU A 629 11.53 -29.86 5.73
CA LEU A 629 12.73 -29.41 5.03
C LEU A 629 13.77 -30.53 4.80
N LYS A 630 13.47 -31.78 5.19
CA LYS A 630 14.36 -32.96 5.07
C LYS A 630 15.73 -32.78 5.76
N VAL A 631 15.81 -31.89 6.74
CA VAL A 631 17.04 -31.61 7.50
C VAL A 631 17.57 -32.87 8.19
N PHE A 632 16.67 -33.77 8.61
CA PHE A 632 17.03 -35.03 9.27
C PHE A 632 17.34 -36.20 8.31
N GLY A 633 17.28 -35.99 7.00
CA GLY A 633 17.57 -36.99 5.96
C GLY A 633 16.42 -37.26 4.98
N ASP A 634 16.71 -37.96 3.88
CA ASP A 634 15.77 -38.24 2.77
C ASP A 634 14.52 -39.05 3.16
N LYS A 635 14.64 -39.83 4.24
CA LYS A 635 13.54 -40.57 4.85
C LYS A 635 13.38 -40.03 6.27
N ALA A 636 12.17 -39.60 6.59
CA ALA A 636 11.82 -39.28 7.97
C ALA A 636 12.16 -40.49 8.86
N PRO A 637 12.85 -40.28 9.99
CA PRO A 637 13.18 -41.40 10.88
C PRO A 637 11.90 -42.01 11.45
N GLU A 638 11.91 -43.31 11.79
CA GLU A 638 10.76 -43.96 12.44
C GLU A 638 10.46 -43.38 13.83
N LYS A 639 11.50 -42.85 14.51
CA LYS A 639 11.45 -42.11 15.77
C LYS A 639 12.47 -40.98 15.75
N PHE A 640 12.13 -39.81 16.30
CA PHE A 640 13.05 -38.67 16.36
C PHE A 640 14.01 -38.72 17.56
N GLU A 641 13.57 -39.33 18.67
CA GLU A 641 14.27 -39.41 19.96
C GLU A 641 14.63 -38.02 20.53
N PRO A 642 13.64 -37.13 20.80
CA PRO A 642 13.92 -35.73 21.15
C PRO A 642 14.81 -35.55 22.38
N GLY A 643 14.78 -36.47 23.35
CA GLY A 643 15.60 -36.42 24.57
C GLY A 643 17.03 -36.96 24.45
N LYS A 644 17.40 -37.58 23.31
CA LYS A 644 18.76 -38.11 23.11
C LYS A 644 19.73 -36.96 22.84
N LYS A 645 20.96 -37.06 23.35
CA LYS A 645 21.99 -36.04 23.10
C LYS A 645 22.35 -35.97 21.61
N VAL A 646 22.48 -34.76 21.08
CA VAL A 646 22.81 -34.53 19.67
C VAL A 646 24.32 -34.65 19.49
N SER A 647 24.76 -35.41 18.47
CA SER A 647 26.17 -35.47 18.11
C SER A 647 26.62 -34.21 17.38
N ARG A 648 27.91 -33.90 17.45
CA ARG A 648 28.56 -32.78 16.76
C ARG A 648 28.36 -32.86 15.25
N GLU A 649 28.46 -34.06 14.69
CA GLU A 649 28.14 -34.29 13.28
C GLU A 649 26.68 -33.97 12.97
N SER A 650 25.73 -34.53 13.72
CA SER A 650 24.30 -34.34 13.44
C SER A 650 23.92 -32.86 13.50
N PHE A 651 24.38 -32.15 14.53
CA PHE A 651 24.09 -30.73 14.71
C PHE A 651 24.62 -29.89 13.54
N VAL A 652 25.88 -30.10 13.14
CA VAL A 652 26.49 -29.35 12.04
C VAL A 652 25.80 -29.67 10.71
N VAL A 653 25.51 -30.94 10.45
CA VAL A 653 24.78 -31.35 9.24
C VAL A 653 23.40 -30.71 9.20
N TRP A 654 22.66 -30.73 10.31
CA TRP A 654 21.33 -30.13 10.39
C TRP A 654 21.36 -28.60 10.20
N ALA A 655 22.29 -27.92 10.88
CA ALA A 655 22.45 -26.47 10.81
C ALA A 655 22.88 -26.00 9.42
N VAL A 656 23.71 -26.77 8.70
CA VAL A 656 24.06 -26.41 7.32
C VAL A 656 22.91 -26.73 6.37
N LYS A 657 22.25 -27.89 6.50
CA LYS A 657 21.09 -28.25 5.68
C LYS A 657 19.93 -27.25 5.79
N SER A 658 19.68 -26.71 6.98
CA SER A 658 18.66 -25.67 7.16
C SER A 658 18.99 -24.37 6.43
N LEU A 659 20.27 -24.10 6.14
CA LEU A 659 20.71 -22.88 5.44
C LEU A 659 20.80 -23.04 3.92
N VAL A 660 21.28 -24.20 3.45
CA VAL A 660 21.62 -24.40 2.02
C VAL A 660 20.67 -25.33 1.27
N GLY A 661 19.70 -25.95 1.95
CA GLY A 661 18.78 -26.91 1.36
C GLY A 661 19.42 -28.26 0.98
N GLU A 662 18.68 -29.09 0.22
CA GLU A 662 19.16 -30.39 -0.27
C GLU A 662 20.06 -30.25 -1.52
N PRO A 663 21.03 -31.15 -1.73
CA PRO A 663 21.88 -31.13 -2.92
C PRO A 663 21.08 -31.39 -4.21
N ASN A 664 21.09 -30.43 -5.14
CA ASN A 664 20.68 -30.62 -6.54
C ASN A 664 21.92 -30.64 -7.47
N ASP A 665 21.72 -30.71 -8.79
CA ASP A 665 22.83 -30.72 -9.78
C ASP A 665 23.74 -29.47 -9.68
N ASP A 666 23.25 -28.35 -9.13
CA ASP A 666 24.07 -27.16 -8.84
C ASP A 666 24.87 -27.31 -7.54
N PHE A 667 24.43 -28.14 -6.60
CA PHE A 667 25.23 -28.52 -5.43
C PHE A 667 26.38 -29.48 -5.79
N ALA A 668 26.23 -30.26 -6.85
CA ALA A 668 27.35 -31.01 -7.44
C ALA A 668 28.39 -30.07 -8.06
N LYS A 669 27.97 -28.93 -8.63
CA LYS A 669 28.88 -27.84 -9.02
C LYS A 669 29.47 -27.12 -7.81
N PHE A 670 28.71 -26.93 -6.72
CA PHE A 670 29.22 -26.40 -5.44
C PHE A 670 30.35 -27.27 -4.87
N LYS A 671 30.17 -28.60 -4.90
CA LYS A 671 31.19 -29.61 -4.55
C LYS A 671 32.42 -29.57 -5.46
N ALA A 672 32.27 -29.12 -6.70
CA ALA A 672 33.37 -28.95 -7.66
C ALA A 672 34.07 -27.58 -7.52
N SER A 673 33.35 -26.53 -7.10
CA SER A 673 33.90 -25.18 -6.87
C SER A 673 34.56 -25.00 -5.51
N TYR A 674 34.31 -25.91 -4.56
CA TYR A 674 34.94 -25.92 -3.24
C TYR A 674 35.57 -27.28 -2.97
N GLU A 675 36.87 -27.34 -3.18
CA GLU A 675 37.67 -28.56 -3.11
C GLU A 675 37.39 -29.39 -1.86
N VAL A 676 37.15 -30.68 -2.08
CA VAL A 676 37.18 -31.73 -1.07
C VAL A 676 38.57 -31.71 -0.43
N CYS A 677 38.64 -31.08 0.73
CA CYS A 677 39.77 -30.98 1.67
C CYS A 677 41.11 -31.52 1.16
N SER A 678 41.88 -30.69 0.46
CA SER A 678 43.25 -30.99 0.00
C SER A 678 44.29 -30.71 1.09
N GLU A 679 44.03 -29.77 2.01
CA GLU A 679 44.89 -29.40 3.15
C GLU A 679 44.08 -29.17 4.45
N ASP A 680 44.69 -29.43 5.62
CA ASP A 680 44.14 -29.17 6.97
C ASP A 680 42.90 -30.00 7.39
N CYS A 681 42.73 -31.22 6.89
CA CYS A 681 41.53 -32.04 7.15
C CYS A 681 41.39 -32.57 8.59
N PHE A 682 40.14 -32.83 8.99
CA PHE A 682 39.87 -33.55 10.22
C PHE A 682 40.17 -35.04 10.02
N ALA A 683 41.08 -35.57 10.82
CA ALA A 683 41.60 -36.92 10.67
C ALA A 683 40.58 -38.03 10.99
N ASP A 684 39.45 -37.68 11.61
CA ASP A 684 38.35 -38.56 12.00
C ASP A 684 37.11 -38.45 11.11
N ILE A 685 37.16 -37.69 10.01
CA ILE A 685 36.05 -37.56 9.05
C ILE A 685 36.30 -38.39 7.79
N ASP A 686 35.33 -39.24 7.44
CA ASP A 686 35.30 -39.90 6.14
C ASP A 686 34.74 -38.95 5.07
N TYR A 687 35.63 -38.32 4.32
CA TYR A 687 35.29 -37.37 3.26
C TYR A 687 34.63 -38.01 2.02
N ALA A 688 34.48 -39.34 1.97
CA ALA A 688 33.66 -40.01 0.98
C ALA A 688 32.16 -40.05 1.36
N SER A 689 31.81 -39.77 2.63
CA SER A 689 30.43 -39.77 3.10
C SER A 689 29.63 -38.55 2.64
N SER A 690 28.31 -38.70 2.53
CA SER A 690 27.39 -37.58 2.20
C SER A 690 27.39 -36.48 3.27
N ASN A 691 27.76 -36.78 4.51
CA ASN A 691 27.76 -35.79 5.60
C ASN A 691 29.02 -34.92 5.62
N ALA A 692 30.15 -35.43 5.11
CA ALA A 692 31.42 -34.73 5.17
C ALA A 692 31.44 -33.39 4.41
N MET A 693 30.56 -33.22 3.40
CA MET A 693 30.44 -31.96 2.67
C MET A 693 29.87 -30.83 3.54
N TYR A 694 28.89 -31.12 4.41
CA TYR A 694 28.34 -30.14 5.35
C TYR A 694 29.36 -29.75 6.42
N ILE A 695 30.15 -30.72 6.89
CA ILE A 695 31.24 -30.46 7.85
C ILE A 695 32.32 -29.59 7.20
N SER A 696 32.65 -29.85 5.92
CA SER A 696 33.60 -29.04 5.16
C SER A 696 33.11 -27.60 4.98
N TYR A 697 31.82 -27.41 4.68
CA TYR A 697 31.19 -26.10 4.61
C TYR A 697 31.31 -25.34 5.94
N ALA A 698 30.90 -25.96 7.05
CA ALA A 698 30.99 -25.36 8.37
C ALA A 698 32.43 -25.03 8.77
N LYS A 699 33.40 -25.87 8.40
CA LYS A 699 34.83 -25.62 8.64
C LYS A 699 35.29 -24.37 7.90
N LYS A 700 34.92 -24.25 6.62
CA LYS A 700 35.29 -23.10 5.79
C LYS A 700 34.69 -21.79 6.31
N MET A 701 33.46 -21.82 6.82
CA MET A 701 32.83 -20.68 7.48
C MET A 701 33.46 -20.33 8.84
N GLY A 702 34.48 -21.06 9.28
CA GLY A 702 35.10 -20.88 10.59
C GLY A 702 34.18 -21.27 11.75
N ALA A 703 33.06 -21.95 11.47
CA ALA A 703 32.11 -22.41 12.47
C ALA A 703 32.67 -23.58 13.29
N VAL A 704 33.55 -24.39 12.70
CA VAL A 704 34.22 -25.52 13.36
C VAL A 704 35.72 -25.54 13.05
N SER A 705 36.55 -25.76 14.08
CA SER A 705 38.02 -25.72 13.95
C SER A 705 38.73 -27.02 14.33
N GLY A 706 38.03 -27.95 14.99
CA GLY A 706 38.59 -29.20 15.54
C GLY A 706 39.61 -29.00 16.67
N ALA A 707 39.97 -30.10 17.33
CA ALA A 707 41.02 -30.15 18.34
C ALA A 707 42.30 -30.75 17.75
N GLU A 708 43.45 -30.13 18.02
CA GLU A 708 44.73 -30.62 17.54
C GLU A 708 45.34 -31.66 18.50
N LYS A 709 45.70 -32.83 17.97
CA LYS A 709 46.37 -33.90 18.70
C LYS A 709 47.45 -34.50 17.82
N ASN A 710 48.70 -34.46 18.28
CA ASN A 710 49.87 -34.98 17.57
C ASN A 710 50.02 -34.42 16.13
N GLY A 711 49.79 -33.11 15.95
CA GLY A 711 49.91 -32.44 14.66
C GLY A 711 48.79 -32.74 13.66
N LYS A 712 47.69 -33.36 14.10
CA LYS A 712 46.47 -33.59 13.30
C LYS A 712 45.26 -32.98 13.99
N LYS A 713 44.34 -32.39 13.23
CA LYS A 713 43.07 -31.88 13.74
C LYS A 713 42.01 -32.97 13.74
N TYR A 714 41.17 -32.98 14.77
CA TYR A 714 40.06 -33.93 14.94
C TYR A 714 38.75 -33.15 15.18
N PHE A 715 37.69 -33.50 14.47
CA PHE A 715 36.38 -32.87 14.58
C PHE A 715 35.59 -33.30 15.82
N ASP A 716 35.82 -34.56 16.24
CA ASP A 716 35.06 -35.31 17.23
C ASP A 716 33.60 -35.51 16.82
N ALA A 717 33.38 -36.22 15.70
CA ALA A 717 32.05 -36.39 15.10
C ALA A 717 31.01 -37.02 16.04
N GLY A 718 31.44 -37.99 16.85
CA GLY A 718 30.61 -38.70 17.80
C GLY A 718 30.41 -37.98 19.15
N GLY A 719 31.18 -36.92 19.42
CA GLY A 719 31.04 -36.12 20.63
C GLY A 719 29.69 -35.40 20.69
N ASN A 720 29.18 -35.14 21.89
CA ASN A 720 27.93 -34.38 22.08
C ASN A 720 28.21 -32.86 21.99
N VAL A 721 27.23 -32.09 21.53
CA VAL A 721 27.35 -30.63 21.39
C VAL A 721 26.94 -29.93 22.68
N THR A 722 27.78 -29.00 23.16
CA THR A 722 27.42 -28.09 24.25
C THR A 722 26.65 -26.87 23.74
N LEU A 723 25.84 -26.23 24.58
CA LEU A 723 25.15 -24.97 24.25
C LEU A 723 26.11 -23.92 23.66
N ALA A 724 27.26 -23.69 24.30
CA ALA A 724 28.26 -22.73 23.84
C ALA A 724 28.83 -23.08 22.46
N ALA A 725 29.05 -24.37 22.17
CA ALA A 725 29.51 -24.80 20.87
C ALA A 725 28.43 -24.64 19.79
N ALA A 726 27.18 -24.97 20.11
CA ALA A 726 26.04 -24.78 19.22
C ALA A 726 25.84 -23.32 18.82
N LEU A 727 25.83 -22.41 19.81
CA LEU A 727 25.70 -20.97 19.56
C LEU A 727 26.84 -20.44 18.70
N LYS A 728 28.09 -20.86 18.97
CA LYS A 728 29.22 -20.49 18.11
C LYS A 728 29.09 -20.99 16.67
N ILE A 729 28.69 -22.24 16.49
CA ILE A 729 28.48 -22.84 15.16
C ILE A 729 27.41 -22.03 14.41
N LEU A 730 26.25 -21.87 15.04
CA LEU A 730 25.12 -21.16 14.47
C LEU A 730 25.45 -19.71 14.14
N SER A 731 26.11 -18.98 15.05
CA SER A 731 26.49 -17.58 14.81
C SER A 731 27.46 -17.43 13.63
N LYS A 732 28.40 -18.37 13.48
CA LYS A 732 29.38 -18.33 12.38
C LYS A 732 28.78 -18.75 11.04
N LEU A 733 27.88 -19.72 11.04
CA LEU A 733 27.18 -20.12 9.82
C LEU A 733 26.23 -19.02 9.31
N ASN A 734 25.62 -18.28 10.23
CA ASN A 734 24.67 -17.20 9.95
C ASN A 734 25.31 -15.80 9.87
N VAL A 735 26.64 -15.70 9.98
CA VAL A 735 27.39 -14.42 9.90
C VAL A 735 26.88 -13.37 10.91
N LEU A 736 26.44 -13.80 12.10
CA LEU A 736 25.94 -12.88 13.13
C LEU A 736 27.07 -12.03 13.71
N GLU A 737 26.77 -10.76 13.99
CA GLU A 737 27.72 -9.87 14.65
C GLU A 737 27.90 -10.27 16.11
N ILE A 738 29.16 -10.38 16.54
CA ILE A 738 29.52 -10.75 17.90
C ILE A 738 30.44 -9.68 18.45
N TRP A 739 30.03 -9.05 19.55
CA TRP A 739 30.84 -8.04 20.20
C TRP A 739 32.20 -8.60 20.63
N ALA A 740 33.24 -7.78 20.48
CA ALA A 740 34.60 -8.15 20.84
C ALA A 740 34.79 -8.10 22.36
N ALA A 741 34.79 -9.26 23.01
CA ALA A 741 35.04 -9.35 24.44
C ALA A 741 36.53 -9.23 24.79
N PRO A 742 36.87 -8.54 25.90
CA PRO A 742 38.24 -8.53 26.43
C PRO A 742 38.75 -9.94 26.74
N ASP A 743 40.07 -10.16 26.65
CA ASP A 743 40.71 -11.48 26.83
C ASP A 743 40.43 -12.17 28.18
N TYR A 744 39.99 -11.43 29.20
CA TYR A 744 39.62 -11.99 30.51
C TYR A 744 38.19 -12.58 30.56
N ILE A 745 37.35 -12.29 29.56
CA ILE A 745 36.01 -12.86 29.44
C ILE A 745 36.12 -14.22 28.74
N ALA A 746 35.47 -15.24 29.31
CA ALA A 746 35.48 -16.57 28.71
C ALA A 746 34.92 -16.56 27.28
N TRP A 747 35.56 -17.29 26.37
CA TRP A 747 35.30 -17.24 24.93
C TRP A 747 33.83 -17.43 24.52
N TYR A 748 33.04 -18.12 25.34
CA TYR A 748 31.64 -18.47 25.06
C TYR A 748 30.65 -17.38 25.49
N VAL A 749 31.06 -16.42 26.34
CA VAL A 749 30.15 -15.40 26.90
C VAL A 749 29.51 -14.53 25.82
N PRO A 750 30.23 -14.06 24.78
CA PRO A 750 29.59 -13.29 23.71
C PRO A 750 28.52 -14.08 22.96
N TYR A 751 28.77 -15.37 22.74
CA TYR A 751 27.84 -16.26 22.06
C TYR A 751 26.60 -16.58 22.91
N LEU A 752 26.77 -16.73 24.24
CA LEU A 752 25.64 -16.89 25.16
C LEU A 752 24.78 -15.63 25.19
N TYR A 753 25.40 -14.46 25.27
CA TYR A 753 24.67 -13.18 25.25
C TYR A 753 23.81 -13.08 24.00
N LEU A 754 24.39 -13.35 22.83
CA LEU A 754 23.67 -13.39 21.56
C LEU A 754 22.55 -14.44 21.58
N GLY A 755 22.82 -15.65 22.08
CA GLY A 755 21.80 -16.68 22.19
C GLY A 755 20.58 -16.26 23.02
N TYR A 756 20.78 -15.49 24.09
CA TYR A 756 19.68 -14.95 24.89
C TYR A 756 18.99 -13.77 24.23
N SER A 757 19.73 -12.86 23.56
CA SER A 757 19.13 -11.71 22.88
C SER A 757 18.24 -12.13 21.71
N GLU A 758 18.65 -13.15 20.97
CA GLU A 758 17.93 -13.68 19.81
C GLU A 758 16.88 -14.74 20.17
N GLY A 759 16.69 -15.06 21.46
CA GLY A 759 15.72 -16.08 21.90
C GLY A 759 16.04 -17.51 21.45
N ILE A 760 17.30 -17.81 21.10
CA ILE A 760 17.73 -19.10 20.56
C ILE A 760 18.04 -20.11 21.68
N VAL A 761 18.24 -19.67 22.93
CA VAL A 761 18.56 -20.58 24.04
C VAL A 761 17.32 -21.42 24.42
N PRO A 762 17.40 -22.77 24.42
CA PRO A 762 16.27 -23.62 24.79
C PRO A 762 15.78 -23.36 26.23
N VAL A 763 14.46 -23.47 26.42
CA VAL A 763 13.81 -23.25 27.72
C VAL A 763 14.41 -24.15 28.80
N GLY A 764 14.86 -23.53 29.90
CA GLY A 764 15.44 -24.22 31.06
C GLY A 764 16.92 -24.58 30.93
N VAL A 765 17.59 -24.22 29.84
CA VAL A 765 19.02 -24.46 29.64
C VAL A 765 19.83 -23.20 29.98
N ASN A 766 20.53 -23.22 31.12
CA ASN A 766 21.25 -22.04 31.62
C ASN A 766 22.78 -22.24 31.76
N ASP A 767 23.32 -23.41 31.36
CA ASP A 767 24.74 -23.74 31.46
C ASP A 767 25.39 -23.81 30.07
N ALA A 768 26.47 -23.05 29.88
CA ALA A 768 27.27 -22.98 28.66
C ALA A 768 27.77 -24.35 28.17
N PHE A 769 28.03 -25.27 29.11
CA PHE A 769 28.56 -26.60 28.84
C PHE A 769 27.49 -27.69 28.88
N TYR A 770 26.21 -27.30 29.00
CA TYR A 770 25.10 -28.23 28.91
C TYR A 770 25.09 -28.94 27.56
N LEU A 771 25.03 -30.28 27.60
CA LEU A 771 24.95 -31.10 26.39
C LEU A 771 23.53 -31.07 25.84
N LEU A 772 23.38 -30.59 24.62
CA LEU A 772 22.07 -30.44 23.98
C LEU A 772 21.46 -31.79 23.60
N THR A 773 20.15 -31.88 23.75
CA THR A 773 19.32 -32.94 23.19
C THR A 773 18.99 -32.64 21.72
N ARG A 774 18.51 -33.65 20.99
CA ARG A 774 18.08 -33.52 19.59
C ARG A 774 16.91 -32.56 19.43
N GLY A 775 15.99 -32.54 20.40
CA GLY A 775 14.85 -31.61 20.41
C GLY A 775 15.27 -30.17 20.63
N GLU A 776 16.13 -29.92 21.63
CA GLU A 776 16.70 -28.59 21.87
C GLU A 776 17.53 -28.10 20.68
N ALA A 777 18.31 -28.98 20.05
CA ALA A 777 19.07 -28.65 18.85
C ALA A 777 18.17 -28.28 17.66
N ALA A 778 17.06 -29.00 17.46
CA ALA A 778 16.08 -28.68 16.42
C ALA A 778 15.46 -27.30 16.65
N PHE A 779 15.08 -26.98 17.90
CA PHE A 779 14.62 -25.64 18.27
C PHE A 779 15.65 -24.56 17.91
N MET A 780 16.91 -24.71 18.35
CA MET A 780 17.95 -23.71 18.10
C MET A 780 18.20 -23.46 16.61
N ILE A 781 18.15 -24.51 15.79
CA ILE A 781 18.38 -24.42 14.34
C ILE A 781 17.19 -23.75 13.64
N ASP A 782 15.97 -24.12 14.01
CA ASP A 782 14.73 -23.59 13.43
C ASP A 782 14.53 -22.11 13.79
N THR A 783 14.72 -21.73 15.07
CA THR A 783 14.58 -20.34 15.54
C THR A 783 15.49 -19.37 14.79
N LEU A 784 16.71 -19.77 14.44
CA LEU A 784 17.64 -18.93 13.67
C LEU A 784 17.36 -18.90 12.18
N ALA A 785 16.83 -19.98 11.62
CA ALA A 785 16.33 -19.96 10.26
C ALA A 785 15.17 -18.95 10.11
N ILE A 786 14.42 -18.71 11.19
CA ILE A 786 13.32 -17.73 11.27
C ILE A 786 13.83 -16.31 11.60
N SER A 787 14.78 -16.12 12.52
CA SER A 787 15.16 -14.75 12.95
C SER A 787 15.89 -13.94 11.88
N MET A 788 16.61 -14.58 10.95
CA MET A 788 17.29 -13.89 9.85
C MET A 788 16.36 -13.47 8.69
N SER A 789 15.07 -13.85 8.72
CA SER A 789 14.05 -13.30 7.82
C SER A 789 13.37 -12.05 8.38
N SER A 790 13.79 -11.59 9.57
CA SER A 790 13.11 -10.52 10.33
C SER A 790 14.00 -9.31 10.65
N SER A 791 15.24 -9.27 10.15
CA SER A 791 16.11 -8.09 10.28
C SER A 791 15.88 -7.06 9.17
N ASP A 792 14.61 -6.72 8.91
CA ASP A 792 14.18 -5.40 8.46
C ASP A 792 13.38 -4.78 9.63
N SER A 793 14.08 -4.51 10.73
CA SER A 793 13.49 -3.74 11.83
C SER A 793 13.84 -2.27 11.62
N TRP A 794 12.79 -1.55 11.21
CA TRP A 794 12.70 -0.12 11.10
C TRP A 794 13.16 0.57 12.39
N PHE A 795 14.14 1.47 12.28
CA PHE A 795 14.36 2.61 13.16
C PHE A 795 14.98 3.77 12.38
#